data_AF-A0A2K0TJR8-F1
#
_entry.id   AF-A0A2K0TJR8-F1
#
_cell.length_a   1.000
_cell.length_b   1.000
_cell.length_c   1.000
_cell.angle_alpha   90.00
_cell.angle_beta   90.00
_cell.angle_gamma   90.00
#
_symmetry.space_group_name_H-M   'P 1'
#
loop_
_entity.id
_entity.type
_entity.pdbx_description
1 polymer ?
#
loop_
_entity_poly.entity_id
_entity_poly.type
_entity_poly.pdbx_seq_one_letter_code
_entity_poly.pdbx_strand_id
1 'polypeptide(L)'
;MDVTNLAISIAALYTTCRDSYDFFTAVTKAETESSAHLRELEIQQFILKAWGFHWQIQSESGSEPEHSSHAKQKQTKFYKYLLSNRFKAEGVFRTLSALADTLSDQEKLTRRYGIQLHPAQTIQDGPELTNNVQLAIQDAKIEDVEPVISEVRNRLSMLNKFKWALKDKEKFKKLIAELRSHSDSLYRLCPENAFESMNFYLIMECLAKQESPTGLKWTSKLATEQAEVDGESSVQEGYKLLALTATLKASVNENRNKREAIDIALTSIDEKQHQMRYLGKGLALFEEQVVYVEMRDYRGPPLEVTPKQKKQTKRRNRGSFFLMDDTSFGETEDDVEPIERVRPTETIRPADPELRDLIRNFFNTFQGTNMLGSVYGLDVAGMIDHTEGEHRGYCSILYKLPGIIGVQSRERPAGNLRLRAPVTLQSLLGNRQKEGIRSALGARFELARKLVRAVCLLHSSGWLHKNIRAESVIFFPEHVSALQEDQYEVKIEIDVSKPVLMGYIFSRPDDIIIQPDPPPLQTFIQDMSSTRPITKTTTHTWIDPVDKKAEQRLRTVGPDPGSICGRNMPVKIVVAERTKEIAISGFTLDYYQHPAKHADPKRQYRHAYDVYSLGILLLEVGLWEKLKDFDHEEEDHYERRRWICRKYLDRLRWECGDTYADAVLRCLMIDSIDDEMQKASERELCARIIADLEGCQA
;
A
#
# COMPACT_ATOMS: atom_id res chain seq x y z
N MET A 1 2.64 44.84 8.41
CA MET A 1 2.85 43.56 9.11
C MET A 1 4.12 42.91 8.57
N ASP A 2 4.94 42.24 9.40
CA ASP A 2 6.04 41.39 8.89
C ASP A 2 5.44 40.18 8.18
N VAL A 3 6.05 39.77 7.06
CA VAL A 3 5.59 38.62 6.26
C VAL A 3 5.77 37.30 7.02
N THR A 4 6.70 37.25 7.99
CA THR A 4 6.81 36.11 8.94
C THR A 4 5.52 35.93 9.74
N ASN A 5 5.03 37.00 10.37
CA ASN A 5 3.82 36.99 11.18
C ASN A 5 2.59 36.69 10.32
N LEU A 6 2.50 37.30 9.14
CA LEU A 6 1.36 37.09 8.22
C LEU A 6 1.13 35.61 7.87
N ALA A 7 2.18 34.85 7.55
CA ALA A 7 2.01 33.43 7.22
C ALA A 7 1.58 32.58 8.43
N ILE A 8 2.03 32.95 9.63
CA ILE A 8 1.61 32.32 10.90
C ILE A 8 0.13 32.63 11.16
N SER A 9 -0.29 33.88 10.98
CA SER A 9 -1.70 34.29 11.12
C SER A 9 -2.60 33.59 10.09
N ILE A 10 -2.20 33.49 8.81
CA ILE A 10 -2.95 32.73 7.80
C ILE A 10 -3.07 31.24 8.19
N ALA A 11 -2.02 30.63 8.74
CA ALA A 11 -2.09 29.26 9.24
C ALA A 11 -3.05 29.12 10.45
N ALA A 12 -3.07 30.08 11.37
CA ALA A 12 -4.01 30.12 12.48
C ALA A 12 -5.48 30.36 12.04
N LEU A 13 -5.69 31.12 10.97
CA LEU A 13 -7.00 31.27 10.32
C LEU A 13 -7.45 29.94 9.69
N TYR A 14 -6.56 29.22 9.00
CA TYR A 14 -6.83 27.87 8.50
C TYR A 14 -7.25 26.92 9.64
N THR A 15 -6.51 26.90 10.76
CA THR A 15 -6.86 26.09 11.94
C THR A 15 -8.26 26.44 12.44
N THR A 16 -8.57 27.74 12.54
CA THR A 16 -9.90 28.20 12.96
C THR A 16 -11.00 27.80 11.97
N CYS A 17 -10.73 27.76 10.66
CA CYS A 17 -11.65 27.23 9.65
C CYS A 17 -11.88 25.72 9.81
N ARG A 18 -10.80 24.95 10.03
CA ARG A 18 -10.83 23.50 10.27
C ARG A 18 -11.71 23.16 11.48
N ASP A 19 -11.52 23.88 12.58
CA ASP A 19 -12.25 23.66 13.84
C ASP A 19 -13.72 24.10 13.73
N SER A 20 -14.02 25.07 12.84
CA SER A 20 -15.40 25.47 12.54
C SER A 20 -16.24 24.35 11.90
N TYR A 21 -15.61 23.35 11.28
CA TYR A 21 -16.34 22.16 10.81
C TYR A 21 -16.79 21.23 11.95
N ASP A 22 -16.12 21.25 13.10
CA ASP A 22 -16.38 20.29 14.18
C ASP A 22 -17.76 20.52 14.84
N PHE A 23 -18.27 21.75 14.78
CA PHE A 23 -19.66 22.08 15.11
C PHE A 23 -20.67 21.22 14.32
N PHE A 24 -20.37 20.91 13.06
CA PHE A 24 -21.25 20.11 12.21
C PHE A 24 -21.02 18.60 12.37
N THR A 25 -19.76 18.15 12.53
CA THR A 25 -19.42 16.72 12.59
C THR A 25 -19.67 16.09 13.96
N ALA A 26 -19.77 16.87 15.05
CA ALA A 26 -20.05 16.37 16.40
C ALA A 26 -21.42 15.67 16.57
N VAL A 27 -22.38 15.91 15.65
CA VAL A 27 -23.76 15.36 15.72
C VAL A 27 -23.85 13.90 15.23
N THR A 28 -22.78 13.35 14.64
CA THR A 28 -22.70 12.01 14.01
C THR A 28 -23.01 10.80 14.90
N LYS A 29 -23.22 10.99 16.22
CA LYS A 29 -23.56 9.90 17.16
C LYS A 29 -25.07 9.64 17.37
N ALA A 30 -25.97 10.44 16.76
CA ALA A 30 -27.39 10.44 17.14
C ALA A 30 -28.37 9.82 16.12
N GLU A 31 -28.02 9.72 14.83
CA GLU A 31 -28.94 9.18 13.80
C GLU A 31 -28.26 8.07 12.98
N THR A 32 -28.95 6.92 12.88
CA THR A 32 -28.41 5.65 12.38
C THR A 32 -28.21 5.57 10.87
N GLU A 33 -28.57 6.62 10.12
CA GLU A 33 -28.29 6.76 8.70
C GLU A 33 -27.73 8.16 8.44
N SER A 34 -26.42 8.25 8.17
CA SER A 34 -25.78 9.52 7.87
C SER A 34 -26.42 10.14 6.62
N SER A 35 -27.17 11.23 6.78
CA SER A 35 -27.81 11.88 5.63
C SER A 35 -26.76 12.28 4.58
N ALA A 36 -27.09 12.15 3.29
CA ALA A 36 -26.16 12.36 2.17
C ALA A 36 -25.30 13.63 2.32
N HIS A 37 -25.95 14.74 2.64
CA HIS A 37 -25.32 16.05 2.78
C HIS A 37 -24.36 16.17 3.98
N LEU A 38 -24.50 15.34 5.03
CA LEU A 38 -23.51 15.29 6.12
C LEU A 38 -22.19 14.70 5.64
N ARG A 39 -22.23 13.66 4.79
CA ARG A 39 -21.03 13.06 4.21
C ARG A 39 -20.39 13.97 3.15
N GLU A 40 -21.18 14.72 2.38
CA GLU A 40 -20.67 15.79 1.51
C GLU A 40 -19.87 16.83 2.31
N LEU A 41 -20.39 17.23 3.49
CA LEU A 41 -19.72 18.17 4.39
C LEU A 41 -18.45 17.60 5.01
N GLU A 42 -18.47 16.33 5.45
CA GLU A 42 -17.25 15.63 5.90
C GLU A 42 -16.18 15.62 4.80
N ILE A 43 -16.56 15.33 3.55
CA ILE A 43 -15.62 15.38 2.41
C ILE A 43 -15.07 16.80 2.20
N GLN A 44 -15.86 17.87 2.36
CA GLN A 44 -15.31 19.23 2.31
C GLN A 44 -14.33 19.50 3.48
N GLN A 45 -14.60 18.99 4.68
CA GLN A 45 -13.65 19.06 5.80
C GLN A 45 -12.35 18.32 5.47
N PHE A 46 -12.41 17.14 4.85
CA PHE A 46 -11.23 16.36 4.46
C PHE A 46 -10.44 17.01 3.32
N ILE A 47 -11.09 17.67 2.37
CA ILE A 47 -10.43 18.49 1.32
C ILE A 47 -9.67 19.66 1.95
N LEU A 48 -10.27 20.36 2.93
CA LEU A 48 -9.57 21.40 3.68
C LEU A 48 -8.37 20.83 4.46
N LYS A 49 -8.54 19.69 5.13
CA LYS A 49 -7.45 19.01 5.86
C LYS A 49 -6.31 18.59 4.91
N ALA A 50 -6.63 18.11 3.70
CA ALA A 50 -5.65 17.77 2.67
C ALA A 50 -4.81 19.00 2.25
N TRP A 51 -5.45 20.15 2.06
CA TRP A 51 -4.76 21.41 1.77
C TRP A 51 -3.79 21.79 2.90
N GLY A 52 -4.22 21.76 4.17
CA GLY A 52 -3.34 22.07 5.30
C GLY A 52 -2.20 21.05 5.47
N PHE A 53 -2.47 19.77 5.20
CA PHE A 53 -1.47 18.70 5.21
C PHE A 53 -0.35 18.95 4.19
N HIS A 54 -0.70 19.24 2.93
CA HIS A 54 0.29 19.56 1.89
C HIS A 54 1.22 20.72 2.29
N TRP A 55 0.64 21.71 2.98
CA TRP A 55 1.34 22.89 3.48
C TRP A 55 2.12 22.67 4.79
N GLN A 56 2.00 21.49 5.40
CA GLN A 56 2.60 21.12 6.68
C GLN A 56 2.16 22.06 7.82
N ILE A 57 0.90 22.51 7.77
CA ILE A 57 0.28 23.24 8.88
C ILE A 57 -0.08 22.19 9.95
N GLN A 58 0.67 22.20 11.05
CA GLN A 58 0.66 21.14 12.07
C GLN A 58 -0.76 20.81 12.57
N SER A 59 -1.08 19.52 12.67
CA SER A 59 -2.18 19.05 13.52
C SER A 59 -1.75 19.11 14.99
N GLU A 60 -2.65 19.51 15.86
CA GLU A 60 -2.40 19.61 17.31
C GLU A 60 -2.56 18.25 18.01
N SER A 61 -1.93 17.22 17.44
CA SER A 61 -2.06 15.83 17.88
C SER A 61 -0.70 15.14 18.03
N GLY A 62 0.05 15.47 19.09
CA GLY A 62 1.22 14.69 19.50
C GLY A 62 2.45 15.50 19.94
N SER A 63 2.42 16.02 21.17
CA SER A 63 3.56 16.20 22.09
C SER A 63 5.00 16.37 21.50
N GLU A 64 5.43 17.62 21.29
CA GLU A 64 6.80 18.06 21.58
C GLU A 64 6.75 19.26 22.55
N PRO A 65 7.69 19.38 23.51
CA PRO A 65 7.65 20.43 24.53
C PRO A 65 7.95 21.85 23.97
N GLU A 66 7.31 22.84 24.58
CA GLU A 66 7.05 24.21 24.07
C GLU A 66 8.25 25.17 23.97
N HIS A 67 9.49 24.67 23.83
CA HIS A 67 10.71 25.50 23.91
C HIS A 67 11.50 25.61 22.60
N SER A 68 10.92 25.26 21.45
CA SER A 68 11.53 25.49 20.12
C SER A 68 10.57 25.90 18.97
N SER A 69 9.27 26.09 19.24
CA SER A 69 8.22 26.19 18.21
C SER A 69 8.40 27.34 17.22
N HIS A 70 8.68 28.56 17.69
CA HIS A 70 8.79 29.76 16.83
C HIS A 70 9.97 29.73 15.85
N ALA A 71 11.01 28.91 16.09
CA ALA A 71 12.11 28.73 15.15
C ALA A 71 11.74 27.72 14.04
N LYS A 72 11.08 26.61 14.40
CA LYS A 72 10.61 25.58 13.44
C LYS A 72 9.53 26.13 12.50
N GLN A 73 8.59 26.95 12.99
CA GLN A 73 7.52 27.55 12.16
C GLN A 73 8.03 28.47 11.04
N LYS A 74 9.18 29.14 11.21
CA LYS A 74 9.75 30.07 10.22
C LYS A 74 10.44 29.41 9.03
N GLN A 75 10.30 28.09 8.85
CA GLN A 75 10.92 27.34 7.73
C GLN A 75 9.95 26.42 6.97
N THR A 76 8.65 26.43 7.27
CA THR A 76 7.67 25.55 6.62
C THR A 76 7.57 25.77 5.11
N LYS A 77 7.14 24.72 4.38
CA LYS A 77 6.87 24.76 2.94
C LYS A 77 5.91 25.91 2.57
N PHE A 78 4.86 26.09 3.37
CA PHE A 78 3.87 27.16 3.23
C PHE A 78 4.47 28.56 3.37
N TYR A 79 5.28 28.79 4.40
CA TYR A 79 5.92 30.08 4.64
C TYR A 79 6.82 30.50 3.45
N LYS A 80 7.68 29.59 2.97
CA LYS A 80 8.55 29.82 1.81
C LYS A 80 7.74 30.11 0.53
N TYR A 81 6.59 29.44 0.37
CA TYR A 81 5.71 29.65 -0.77
C TYR A 81 5.03 31.03 -0.74
N LEU A 82 4.44 31.43 0.40
CA LEU A 82 3.76 32.71 0.53
C LEU A 82 4.71 33.92 0.44
N LEU A 83 5.93 33.80 0.99
CA LEU A 83 7.00 34.79 0.79
C LEU A 83 7.25 35.08 -0.69
N SER A 84 7.40 34.02 -1.49
CA SER A 84 7.68 34.09 -2.92
C SER A 84 6.46 34.49 -3.77
N ASN A 85 5.25 34.40 -3.21
CA ASN A 85 3.98 34.57 -3.92
C ASN A 85 3.01 35.49 -3.17
N ARG A 86 3.42 36.74 -2.89
CA ARG A 86 2.64 37.69 -2.07
C ARG A 86 1.18 37.87 -2.55
N PHE A 87 0.92 37.90 -3.85
CA PHE A 87 -0.44 37.99 -4.39
C PHE A 87 -1.30 36.74 -4.08
N LYS A 88 -0.68 35.56 -4.02
CA LYS A 88 -1.37 34.33 -3.61
C LYS A 88 -1.66 34.32 -2.10
N ALA A 89 -0.83 34.97 -1.27
CA ALA A 89 -1.12 35.13 0.16
C ALA A 89 -2.41 35.94 0.41
N GLU A 90 -2.64 37.02 -0.35
CA GLU A 90 -3.90 37.78 -0.35
C GLU A 90 -5.08 36.90 -0.80
N GLY A 91 -4.90 36.11 -1.87
CA GLY A 91 -5.91 35.15 -2.32
C GLY A 91 -6.28 34.13 -1.24
N VAL A 92 -5.27 33.47 -0.65
CA VAL A 92 -5.48 32.45 0.40
C VAL A 92 -6.16 33.06 1.62
N PHE A 93 -5.74 34.25 2.06
CA PHE A 93 -6.41 34.96 3.15
C PHE A 93 -7.88 35.23 2.83
N ARG A 94 -8.20 35.81 1.66
CA ARG A 94 -9.59 36.10 1.27
C ARG A 94 -10.45 34.85 1.20
N THR A 95 -9.94 33.77 0.62
CA THR A 95 -10.67 32.51 0.52
C THR A 95 -10.89 31.86 1.89
N LEU A 96 -9.90 31.88 2.79
CA LEU A 96 -10.09 31.38 4.17
C LEU A 96 -11.04 32.27 4.99
N SER A 97 -10.99 33.59 4.83
CA SER A 97 -11.94 34.52 5.46
C SER A 97 -13.36 34.30 4.98
N ALA A 98 -13.58 34.11 3.67
CA ALA A 98 -14.88 33.79 3.11
C ALA A 98 -15.40 32.41 3.56
N LEU A 99 -14.51 31.40 3.64
CA LEU A 99 -14.80 30.08 4.18
C LEU A 99 -15.21 30.14 5.66
N ALA A 100 -14.46 30.87 6.48
CA ALA A 100 -14.75 31.08 7.89
C ALA A 100 -16.09 31.79 8.09
N ASP A 101 -16.39 32.81 7.29
CA ASP A 101 -17.65 33.54 7.31
C ASP A 101 -18.84 32.63 6.91
N THR A 102 -18.70 31.82 5.85
CA THR A 102 -19.69 30.81 5.45
C THR A 102 -19.96 29.78 6.56
N LEU A 103 -18.94 29.37 7.33
CA LEU A 103 -19.07 28.37 8.40
C LEU A 103 -19.53 28.95 9.76
N SER A 104 -19.31 30.24 10.03
CA SER A 104 -19.51 30.85 11.37
C SER A 104 -20.61 31.91 11.46
N ASP A 105 -21.13 32.42 10.34
CA ASP A 105 -22.20 33.41 10.33
C ASP A 105 -23.56 32.78 10.64
N GLN A 106 -24.06 33.01 11.86
CA GLN A 106 -25.33 32.49 12.35
C GLN A 106 -26.55 32.91 11.48
N GLU A 107 -26.54 34.10 10.88
CA GLU A 107 -27.62 34.55 10.02
C GLU A 107 -27.60 33.79 8.67
N LYS A 108 -26.41 33.60 8.07
CA LYS A 108 -26.27 32.83 6.83
C LYS A 108 -26.63 31.36 7.06
N LEU A 109 -26.13 30.74 8.12
CA LEU A 109 -26.47 29.36 8.53
C LEU A 109 -28.00 29.18 8.63
N THR A 110 -28.69 30.09 9.30
CA THR A 110 -30.15 29.97 9.51
C THR A 110 -30.99 30.36 8.28
N ARG A 111 -30.74 31.53 7.67
CA ARG A 111 -31.59 32.08 6.59
C ARG A 111 -31.24 31.52 5.21
N ARG A 112 -29.95 31.46 4.86
CA ARG A 112 -29.43 31.09 3.53
C ARG A 112 -29.25 29.58 3.39
N TYR A 113 -28.68 28.93 4.40
CA TYR A 113 -28.30 27.50 4.35
C TYR A 113 -29.30 26.55 5.03
N GLY A 114 -30.35 27.08 5.69
CA GLY A 114 -31.47 26.25 6.15
C GLY A 114 -31.19 25.40 7.40
N ILE A 115 -30.25 25.84 8.24
CA ILE A 115 -29.88 25.19 9.49
C ILE A 115 -30.73 25.76 10.63
N GLN A 116 -31.35 24.90 11.42
CA GLN A 116 -32.11 25.30 12.60
C GLN A 116 -31.24 25.13 13.85
N LEU A 117 -31.13 26.17 14.66
CA LEU A 117 -30.36 26.18 15.91
C LEU A 117 -31.29 26.06 17.11
N HIS A 118 -30.93 25.19 18.05
CA HIS A 118 -31.65 24.91 19.29
C HIS A 118 -30.69 25.09 20.48
N PRO A 119 -31.04 25.85 21.54
CA PRO A 119 -30.19 25.97 22.71
C PRO A 119 -29.82 24.61 23.29
N ALA A 120 -28.55 24.37 23.59
CA ALA A 120 -28.09 23.08 24.15
C ALA A 120 -28.54 22.86 25.61
N GLN A 121 -28.95 23.93 26.30
CA GLN A 121 -29.47 23.96 27.67
C GLN A 121 -30.63 24.98 27.77
N THR A 122 -31.53 24.80 28.74
CA THR A 122 -32.55 25.80 29.10
C THR A 122 -31.89 27.04 29.70
N ILE A 123 -31.86 28.12 28.93
CA ILE A 123 -31.40 29.44 29.38
C ILE A 123 -32.41 29.96 30.40
N GLN A 124 -31.98 30.19 31.65
CA GLN A 124 -32.74 31.03 32.58
C GLN A 124 -32.63 32.49 32.13
N ASP A 125 -33.73 33.24 32.22
CA ASP A 125 -33.90 34.54 31.58
C ASP A 125 -32.74 35.52 31.81
N GLY A 126 -32.11 35.91 30.71
CA GLY A 126 -31.12 36.98 30.59
C GLY A 126 -31.32 37.67 29.23
N PRO A 127 -31.03 38.98 29.12
CA PRO A 127 -31.56 39.81 28.04
C PRO A 127 -31.10 39.38 26.65
N GLU A 128 -31.97 39.67 25.67
CA GLU A 128 -31.90 39.30 24.26
C GLU A 128 -30.47 39.23 23.69
N LEU A 129 -30.03 38.01 23.38
CA LEU A 129 -28.70 37.74 22.82
C LEU A 129 -28.62 38.11 21.32
N THR A 130 -28.81 39.40 21.02
CA THR A 130 -28.68 39.95 19.67
C THR A 130 -27.37 40.71 19.51
N ASN A 131 -26.68 40.40 18.41
CA ASN A 131 -25.63 41.18 17.76
C ASN A 131 -24.44 41.65 18.61
N ASN A 132 -23.28 41.04 18.35
CA ASN A 132 -22.01 41.79 18.22
C ASN A 132 -21.12 41.07 17.19
N VAL A 133 -21.56 41.06 15.92
CA VAL A 133 -20.61 40.93 14.81
C VAL A 133 -19.86 42.26 14.74
N GLN A 134 -18.63 42.30 15.25
CA GLN A 134 -17.85 43.54 15.30
C GLN A 134 -17.06 43.79 14.01
N LEU A 135 -16.84 42.74 13.20
CA LEU A 135 -16.11 42.83 11.94
C LEU A 135 -16.90 42.22 10.76
N ALA A 136 -17.03 42.98 9.68
CA ALA A 136 -17.52 42.49 8.40
C ALA A 136 -16.40 41.73 7.67
N ILE A 137 -16.29 40.42 7.93
CA ILE A 137 -15.19 39.56 7.42
C ILE A 137 -15.05 39.61 5.89
N GLN A 138 -16.13 39.82 5.14
CA GLN A 138 -16.12 39.81 3.68
C GLN A 138 -15.32 40.98 3.05
N ASP A 139 -15.23 42.11 3.75
CA ASP A 139 -14.50 43.30 3.29
C ASP A 139 -13.10 43.44 3.93
N ALA A 140 -12.69 42.46 4.75
CA ALA A 140 -11.43 42.46 5.46
C ALA A 140 -10.23 42.42 4.50
N LYS A 141 -9.17 43.18 4.82
CA LYS A 141 -7.89 43.15 4.14
C LYS A 141 -6.94 42.19 4.84
N ILE A 142 -5.86 41.83 4.17
CA ILE A 142 -4.78 40.99 4.75
C ILE A 142 -4.08 41.61 5.98
N GLU A 143 -4.33 42.89 6.26
CA GLU A 143 -3.87 43.57 7.48
C GLU A 143 -4.76 43.22 8.69
N ASP A 144 -6.00 42.76 8.45
CA ASP A 144 -7.03 42.46 9.43
C ASP A 144 -7.07 40.97 9.83
N VAL A 145 -6.05 40.16 9.51
CA VAL A 145 -6.06 38.70 9.74
C VAL A 145 -6.29 38.34 11.21
N GLU A 146 -5.60 39.00 12.15
CA GLU A 146 -5.77 38.76 13.59
C GLU A 146 -7.15 39.19 14.12
N PRO A 147 -7.70 40.38 13.75
CA PRO A 147 -9.12 40.71 13.95
C PRO A 147 -10.08 39.65 13.41
N VAL A 148 -9.87 39.14 12.19
CA VAL A 148 -10.73 38.10 11.60
C VAL A 148 -10.67 36.80 12.40
N ILE A 149 -9.47 36.31 12.78
CA ILE A 149 -9.33 35.10 13.61
C ILE A 149 -10.09 35.26 14.93
N SER A 150 -9.99 36.42 15.57
CA SER A 150 -10.63 36.72 16.84
C SER A 150 -12.16 36.75 16.70
N GLU A 151 -12.69 37.40 15.67
CA GLU A 151 -14.12 37.44 15.33
C GLU A 151 -14.66 36.02 15.05
N VAL A 152 -13.99 35.22 14.22
CA VAL A 152 -14.43 33.85 13.88
C VAL A 152 -14.46 32.95 15.13
N ARG A 153 -13.44 33.02 15.99
CA ARG A 153 -13.41 32.28 17.27
C ARG A 153 -14.56 32.70 18.20
N ASN A 154 -14.88 34.00 18.25
CA ASN A 154 -16.02 34.49 19.02
C ASN A 154 -17.36 33.97 18.46
N ARG A 155 -17.55 34.01 17.14
CA ARG A 155 -18.73 33.44 16.47
C ARG A 155 -18.88 31.95 16.74
N LEU A 156 -17.80 31.17 16.59
CA LEU A 156 -17.79 29.73 16.84
C LEU A 156 -18.08 29.38 18.31
N SER A 157 -17.54 30.15 19.26
CA SER A 157 -17.84 30.02 20.70
C SER A 157 -19.32 30.27 21.03
N MET A 158 -20.00 31.15 20.27
CA MET A 158 -21.44 31.33 20.39
C MET A 158 -22.23 30.21 19.71
N LEU A 159 -21.85 29.78 18.51
CA LEU A 159 -22.49 28.66 17.80
C LEU A 159 -22.45 27.36 18.60
N ASN A 160 -21.32 27.04 19.25
CA ASN A 160 -21.15 25.84 20.07
C ASN A 160 -22.08 25.76 21.31
N LYS A 161 -22.84 26.83 21.63
CA LYS A 161 -23.90 26.81 22.65
C LYS A 161 -25.23 26.24 22.13
N PHE A 162 -25.33 26.00 20.82
CA PHE A 162 -26.50 25.46 20.15
C PHE A 162 -26.24 24.04 19.66
N LYS A 163 -27.26 23.19 19.72
CA LYS A 163 -27.40 22.03 18.83
C LYS A 163 -28.02 22.48 17.52
N TRP A 164 -27.76 21.78 16.44
CA TRP A 164 -28.35 22.12 15.13
C TRP A 164 -29.13 20.96 14.53
N ALA A 165 -30.07 21.28 13.65
CA ALA A 165 -30.85 20.34 12.85
C ALA A 165 -31.01 20.86 11.41
N LEU A 166 -31.10 19.96 10.44
CA LEU A 166 -31.29 20.31 9.04
C LEU A 166 -32.77 20.57 8.73
N LYS A 167 -33.15 21.83 8.48
CA LYS A 167 -34.53 22.23 8.17
C LYS A 167 -34.84 22.19 6.68
N ASP A 168 -33.89 22.57 5.82
CA ASP A 168 -34.10 22.71 4.37
C ASP A 168 -32.90 22.13 3.61
N LYS A 169 -33.12 20.97 2.98
CA LYS A 169 -32.09 20.22 2.25
C LYS A 169 -31.58 20.97 1.00
N GLU A 170 -32.46 21.69 0.30
CA GLU A 170 -32.08 22.42 -0.92
C GLU A 170 -31.31 23.70 -0.60
N LYS A 171 -31.59 24.34 0.55
CA LYS A 171 -30.73 25.41 1.07
C LYS A 171 -29.38 24.88 1.55
N PHE A 172 -29.33 23.72 2.17
CA PHE A 172 -28.07 23.15 2.65
C PHE A 172 -27.14 22.71 1.52
N LYS A 173 -27.68 22.25 0.38
CA LYS A 173 -26.86 22.08 -0.85
C LYS A 173 -26.13 23.35 -1.28
N LYS A 174 -26.69 24.54 -1.01
CA LYS A 174 -26.00 25.83 -1.29
C LYS A 174 -24.80 26.05 -0.39
N LEU A 175 -24.85 25.59 0.87
CA LEU A 175 -23.69 25.58 1.76
C LEU A 175 -22.60 24.69 1.16
N ILE A 176 -22.92 23.45 0.80
CA ILE A 176 -21.96 22.51 0.18
C ILE A 176 -21.35 23.09 -1.10
N ALA A 177 -22.15 23.70 -1.98
CA ALA A 177 -21.67 24.34 -3.20
C ALA A 177 -20.73 25.53 -2.93
N GLU A 178 -21.01 26.35 -1.92
CA GLU A 178 -20.15 27.47 -1.53
C GLU A 178 -18.84 26.98 -0.88
N LEU A 179 -18.90 25.97 0.00
CA LEU A 179 -17.70 25.33 0.58
C LEU A 179 -16.83 24.66 -0.48
N ARG A 180 -17.42 24.03 -1.50
CA ARG A 180 -16.72 23.49 -2.67
C ARG A 180 -16.02 24.60 -3.47
N SER A 181 -16.70 25.72 -3.73
CA SER A 181 -16.13 26.87 -4.44
C SER A 181 -14.94 27.49 -3.71
N HIS A 182 -15.03 27.60 -2.37
CA HIS A 182 -13.90 28.04 -1.54
C HIS A 182 -12.73 27.05 -1.60
N SER A 183 -13.01 25.74 -1.51
CA SER A 183 -12.00 24.69 -1.57
C SER A 183 -11.28 24.63 -2.93
N ASP A 184 -12.03 24.74 -4.02
CA ASP A 184 -11.48 24.81 -5.38
C ASP A 184 -10.61 26.07 -5.57
N SER A 185 -11.03 27.21 -5.01
CA SER A 185 -10.24 28.44 -4.98
C SER A 185 -8.92 28.28 -4.21
N LEU A 186 -8.91 27.57 -3.08
CA LEU A 186 -7.68 27.23 -2.34
C LEU A 186 -6.74 26.32 -3.14
N TYR A 187 -7.30 25.38 -3.91
CA TYR A 187 -6.52 24.50 -4.79
C TYR A 187 -5.91 25.27 -5.97
N ARG A 188 -6.65 26.18 -6.64
CA ARG A 188 -6.10 27.05 -7.70
C ARG A 188 -4.96 27.96 -7.22
N LEU A 189 -4.86 28.21 -5.91
CA LEU A 189 -3.79 29.00 -5.29
C LEU A 189 -2.54 28.16 -4.93
N CYS A 190 -2.59 26.83 -5.04
CA CYS A 190 -1.44 25.94 -4.90
C CYS A 190 -0.53 25.96 -6.15
N PRO A 191 0.70 25.38 -6.08
CA PRO A 191 1.47 25.02 -7.26
C PRO A 191 0.90 23.74 -7.90
N GLU A 192 1.14 23.53 -9.20
CA GLU A 192 0.58 22.41 -9.96
C GLU A 192 1.00 21.03 -9.42
N ASN A 193 2.19 20.93 -8.82
CA ASN A 193 2.69 19.69 -8.20
C ASN A 193 2.15 19.45 -6.78
N ALA A 194 1.09 20.14 -6.34
CA ALA A 194 0.49 19.95 -5.02
C ALA A 194 -0.67 18.97 -4.98
N PHE A 195 -1.33 18.76 -6.12
CA PHE A 195 -2.66 18.12 -6.13
C PHE A 195 -2.62 16.66 -5.73
N GLU A 196 -1.55 15.93 -6.02
CA GLU A 196 -1.51 14.49 -5.81
C GLU A 196 -1.34 14.14 -4.31
N SER A 197 -0.40 14.76 -3.58
CA SER A 197 -0.31 14.56 -2.13
C SER A 197 -1.59 14.95 -1.39
N MET A 198 -2.28 16.00 -1.84
CA MET A 198 -3.60 16.37 -1.31
C MET A 198 -4.68 15.31 -1.62
N ASN A 199 -4.75 14.83 -2.87
CA ASN A 199 -5.72 13.81 -3.28
C ASN A 199 -5.51 12.49 -2.52
N PHE A 200 -4.27 12.06 -2.32
CA PHE A 200 -3.96 10.84 -1.57
C PHE A 200 -4.29 10.96 -0.07
N TYR A 201 -4.03 12.12 0.54
CA TYR A 201 -4.45 12.40 1.91
C TYR A 201 -5.97 12.33 2.05
N LEU A 202 -6.71 12.98 1.14
CA LEU A 202 -8.18 12.95 1.09
C LEU A 202 -8.73 11.51 1.03
N ILE A 203 -8.17 10.66 0.17
CA ILE A 203 -8.60 9.27 0.04
C ILE A 203 -8.38 8.49 1.34
N MET A 204 -7.20 8.62 1.94
CA MET A 204 -6.87 7.91 3.18
C MET A 204 -7.76 8.35 4.34
N GLU A 205 -8.02 9.64 4.53
CA GLU A 205 -8.91 10.13 5.59
C GLU A 205 -10.38 9.75 5.36
N CYS A 206 -10.89 9.88 4.15
CA CYS A 206 -12.27 9.49 3.81
C CYS A 206 -12.53 7.99 4.02
N LEU A 207 -11.54 7.14 3.73
CA LEU A 207 -11.67 5.68 3.82
C LEU A 207 -11.16 5.11 5.16
N ALA A 208 -10.50 5.92 6.00
CA ALA A 208 -9.86 5.53 7.27
C ALA A 208 -10.77 4.80 8.27
N LYS A 209 -12.06 5.16 8.29
CA LYS A 209 -13.05 4.75 9.30
C LYS A 209 -14.30 4.10 8.70
N GLN A 210 -14.39 4.02 7.37
CA GLN A 210 -15.54 3.44 6.68
C GLN A 210 -15.20 2.01 6.24
N GLU A 211 -15.82 1.03 6.89
CA GLU A 211 -15.66 -0.39 6.58
C GLU A 211 -16.94 -1.03 6.00
N SER A 212 -18.10 -0.37 6.10
CA SER A 212 -19.35 -0.90 5.56
C SER A 212 -19.34 -0.86 4.02
N PRO A 213 -19.54 -1.99 3.31
CA PRO A 213 -19.59 -1.98 1.85
C PRO A 213 -20.69 -1.09 1.26
N THR A 214 -21.84 -0.97 1.95
CA THR A 214 -22.91 -0.06 1.53
C THR A 214 -22.49 1.40 1.67
N GLY A 215 -21.81 1.74 2.77
CA GLY A 215 -21.22 3.07 2.98
C GLY A 215 -20.13 3.40 1.97
N LEU A 216 -19.27 2.44 1.62
CA LEU A 216 -18.21 2.61 0.62
C LEU A 216 -18.77 2.77 -0.80
N LYS A 217 -19.74 1.94 -1.21
CA LYS A 217 -20.45 2.11 -2.49
C LYS A 217 -21.17 3.45 -2.57
N TRP A 218 -21.73 3.91 -1.45
CA TRP A 218 -22.35 5.23 -1.35
C TRP A 218 -21.33 6.37 -1.49
N THR A 219 -20.20 6.31 -0.77
CA THR A 219 -19.08 7.28 -0.93
C THR A 219 -18.56 7.30 -2.36
N SER A 220 -18.44 6.12 -3.00
CA SER A 220 -18.04 6.04 -4.40
C SER A 220 -19.03 6.75 -5.32
N LYS A 221 -20.33 6.47 -5.17
CA LYS A 221 -21.37 7.11 -5.98
C LYS A 221 -21.33 8.63 -5.83
N LEU A 222 -21.29 9.12 -4.59
CA LEU A 222 -21.21 10.57 -4.34
C LEU A 222 -19.96 11.18 -4.98
N ALA A 223 -18.80 10.55 -4.83
CA ALA A 223 -17.57 11.08 -5.39
C ALA A 223 -17.60 11.13 -6.93
N THR A 224 -18.21 10.13 -7.60
CA THR A 224 -18.47 10.19 -9.05
C THR A 224 -19.38 11.36 -9.41
N GLU A 225 -20.53 11.52 -8.74
CA GLU A 225 -21.46 12.63 -8.99
C GLU A 225 -20.76 13.99 -8.80
N GLN A 226 -19.94 14.16 -7.77
CA GLN A 226 -19.20 15.40 -7.53
C GLN A 226 -18.09 15.65 -8.58
N ALA A 227 -17.47 14.60 -9.14
CA ALA A 227 -16.51 14.72 -10.24
C ALA A 227 -17.16 15.13 -11.57
N GLU A 228 -18.45 14.81 -11.78
CA GLU A 228 -19.21 15.19 -12.99
C GLU A 228 -19.75 16.63 -12.94
N VAL A 229 -20.06 17.16 -11.76
CA VAL A 229 -20.67 18.50 -11.57
C VAL A 229 -19.83 19.67 -12.10
N ASP A 230 -18.50 19.56 -12.09
CA ASP A 230 -17.61 20.61 -12.60
C ASP A 230 -16.37 19.97 -13.25
N GLY A 231 -16.34 20.02 -14.58
CA GLY A 231 -15.29 19.43 -15.41
C GLY A 231 -13.94 20.16 -15.37
N GLU A 232 -13.90 21.41 -14.88
CA GLU A 232 -12.70 22.24 -14.81
C GLU A 232 -12.17 22.40 -13.38
N SER A 233 -12.83 21.78 -12.40
CA SER A 233 -12.49 21.88 -10.98
C SER A 233 -11.14 21.23 -10.65
N SER A 234 -10.31 21.94 -9.89
CA SER A 234 -8.99 21.48 -9.44
C SER A 234 -9.05 20.34 -8.42
N VAL A 235 -10.21 20.12 -7.77
CA VAL A 235 -10.46 18.97 -6.88
C VAL A 235 -11.04 17.74 -7.61
N GLN A 236 -11.37 17.85 -8.91
CA GLN A 236 -12.07 16.78 -9.66
C GLN A 236 -11.32 15.44 -9.63
N GLU A 237 -9.99 15.47 -9.78
CA GLU A 237 -9.18 14.23 -9.80
C GLU A 237 -9.15 13.53 -8.43
N GLY A 238 -9.19 14.30 -7.33
CA GLY A 238 -9.33 13.75 -5.98
C GLY A 238 -10.64 13.00 -5.79
N TYR A 239 -11.73 13.52 -6.35
CA TYR A 239 -13.02 12.82 -6.36
C TYR A 239 -13.00 11.54 -7.21
N LYS A 240 -12.40 11.55 -8.41
CA LYS A 240 -12.28 10.33 -9.24
C LYS A 240 -11.49 9.23 -8.53
N LEU A 241 -10.34 9.58 -7.95
CA LEU A 241 -9.50 8.64 -7.21
C LEU A 241 -10.20 8.13 -5.93
N LEU A 242 -10.94 8.99 -5.22
CA LEU A 242 -11.79 8.58 -4.09
C LEU A 242 -12.89 7.60 -4.54
N ALA A 243 -13.56 7.85 -5.66
CA ALA A 243 -14.59 6.96 -6.19
C ALA A 243 -14.04 5.57 -6.54
N LEU A 244 -12.94 5.52 -7.28
CA LEU A 244 -12.27 4.27 -7.65
C LEU A 244 -11.79 3.50 -6.41
N THR A 245 -11.16 4.17 -5.45
CA THR A 245 -10.62 3.52 -4.25
C THR A 245 -11.73 3.06 -3.28
N ALA A 246 -12.83 3.81 -3.19
CA ALA A 246 -14.01 3.42 -2.43
C ALA A 246 -14.70 2.19 -3.04
N THR A 247 -14.80 2.12 -4.37
CA THR A 247 -15.28 0.93 -5.09
C THR A 247 -14.40 -0.28 -4.78
N LEU A 248 -13.07 -0.13 -4.88
CA LEU A 248 -12.14 -1.21 -4.58
C LEU A 248 -12.26 -1.66 -3.12
N LYS A 249 -12.29 -0.74 -2.14
CA LYS A 249 -12.46 -1.06 -0.72
C LYS A 249 -13.78 -1.78 -0.45
N ALA A 250 -14.87 -1.41 -1.13
CA ALA A 250 -16.14 -2.12 -1.03
C ALA A 250 -16.01 -3.57 -1.51
N SER A 251 -15.34 -3.80 -2.65
CA SER A 251 -15.05 -5.13 -3.19
C SER A 251 -14.16 -5.96 -2.24
N VAL A 252 -13.14 -5.34 -1.65
CA VAL A 252 -12.28 -5.96 -0.63
C VAL A 252 -13.14 -6.43 0.55
N ASN A 253 -13.94 -5.55 1.14
CA ASN A 253 -14.71 -5.86 2.34
C ASN A 253 -15.87 -6.84 2.07
N GLU A 254 -16.42 -6.89 0.85
CA GLU A 254 -17.41 -7.89 0.46
C GLU A 254 -16.84 -9.30 0.30
N ASN A 255 -15.55 -9.44 -0.03
CA ASN A 255 -14.92 -10.74 -0.30
C ASN A 255 -14.00 -11.22 0.83
N ARG A 256 -13.56 -10.33 1.72
CA ARG A 256 -12.55 -10.57 2.78
C ARG A 256 -12.71 -11.85 3.59
N ASN A 257 -13.95 -12.21 3.96
CA ASN A 257 -14.25 -13.38 4.79
C ASN A 257 -15.15 -14.41 4.09
N LYS A 258 -15.26 -14.38 2.75
CA LYS A 258 -16.03 -15.40 2.03
C LYS A 258 -15.33 -16.75 2.13
N ARG A 259 -15.92 -17.63 2.93
CA ARG A 259 -15.71 -19.08 2.90
C ARG A 259 -16.97 -19.67 2.28
N GLU A 260 -16.84 -20.35 1.14
CA GLU A 260 -17.98 -21.07 0.59
C GLU A 260 -18.25 -22.31 1.45
N ALA A 261 -19.54 -22.63 1.63
CA ALA A 261 -19.90 -23.98 2.01
C ALA A 261 -19.40 -24.93 0.90
N ILE A 262 -19.06 -26.17 1.26
CA ILE A 262 -18.59 -27.17 0.29
C ILE A 262 -19.79 -27.58 -0.58
N ASP A 263 -20.04 -26.84 -1.65
CA ASP A 263 -21.05 -27.17 -2.66
C ASP A 263 -20.71 -26.55 -4.02
N ILE A 264 -20.20 -27.39 -4.93
CA ILE A 264 -20.73 -27.70 -6.28
C ILE A 264 -21.28 -26.50 -7.14
N ALA A 265 -20.82 -25.28 -6.90
CA ALA A 265 -21.27 -24.06 -7.59
C ALA A 265 -20.24 -23.44 -8.55
N LEU A 266 -19.03 -24.01 -8.63
CA LEU A 266 -18.37 -24.11 -9.94
C LEU A 266 -19.09 -25.22 -10.69
N THR A 267 -20.19 -24.86 -11.35
CA THR A 267 -20.73 -25.66 -12.44
C THR A 267 -19.59 -26.08 -13.34
N SER A 268 -19.72 -27.32 -13.81
CA SER A 268 -19.34 -27.77 -15.14
C SER A 268 -19.47 -26.68 -16.21
N ILE A 269 -18.50 -25.77 -16.26
CA ILE A 269 -18.03 -25.22 -17.53
C ILE A 269 -17.46 -26.44 -18.23
N ASP A 270 -18.25 -26.91 -19.20
CA ASP A 270 -17.98 -27.87 -20.27
C ASP A 270 -16.56 -28.48 -20.28
N GLU A 271 -16.42 -29.81 -20.44
CA GLU A 271 -15.15 -30.55 -20.49
C GLU A 271 -14.24 -30.22 -21.69
N LYS A 272 -14.37 -29.01 -22.26
CA LYS A 272 -13.26 -28.33 -22.91
C LYS A 272 -12.18 -28.08 -21.86
N GLN A 273 -11.19 -28.96 -21.82
CA GLN A 273 -9.87 -28.60 -21.29
C GLN A 273 -9.42 -27.33 -22.02
N HIS A 274 -9.51 -26.18 -21.34
CA HIS A 274 -9.10 -24.90 -21.88
C HIS A 274 -7.59 -24.97 -22.03
N GLN A 275 -7.12 -25.21 -23.27
CA GLN A 275 -5.75 -25.65 -23.54
C GLN A 275 -4.77 -24.47 -23.38
N MET A 276 -4.39 -24.19 -22.14
CA MET A 276 -3.38 -23.20 -21.82
C MET A 276 -2.01 -23.70 -22.29
N ARG A 277 -1.39 -22.96 -23.22
CA ARG A 277 -0.06 -23.28 -23.75
C ARG A 277 0.95 -22.24 -23.28
N TYR A 278 1.81 -22.60 -22.33
CA TYR A 278 2.89 -21.72 -21.88
C TYR A 278 3.87 -21.37 -23.02
N LEU A 279 4.21 -20.09 -23.11
CA LEU A 279 5.15 -19.52 -24.08
C LEU A 279 6.50 -19.16 -23.44
N GLY A 280 6.55 -19.11 -22.10
CA GLY A 280 7.71 -18.78 -21.27
C GLY A 280 7.70 -17.32 -20.78
N LYS A 281 8.57 -16.99 -19.81
CA LYS A 281 8.63 -15.66 -19.15
C LYS A 281 7.25 -15.16 -18.64
N GLY A 282 6.47 -16.06 -18.03
CA GLY A 282 5.12 -15.75 -17.54
C GLY A 282 4.05 -15.58 -18.61
N LEU A 283 4.36 -15.74 -19.90
CA LEU A 283 3.35 -15.67 -20.97
C LEU A 283 2.74 -17.05 -21.26
N ALA A 284 1.44 -17.07 -21.53
CA ALA A 284 0.72 -18.23 -22.06
C ALA A 284 -0.27 -17.82 -23.15
N LEU A 285 -0.63 -18.77 -24.03
CA LEU A 285 -1.78 -18.68 -24.90
C LEU A 285 -2.98 -19.33 -24.20
N PHE A 286 -4.09 -18.61 -24.07
CA PHE A 286 -5.35 -19.05 -23.47
C PHE A 286 -6.50 -18.49 -24.31
N GLU A 287 -7.42 -19.33 -24.78
CA GLU A 287 -8.54 -18.92 -25.67
C GLU A 287 -8.10 -18.05 -26.86
N GLU A 288 -7.02 -18.46 -27.55
CA GLU A 288 -6.38 -17.73 -28.66
C GLU A 288 -5.75 -16.36 -28.30
N GLN A 289 -5.93 -15.88 -27.07
CA GLN A 289 -5.33 -14.66 -26.55
C GLN A 289 -4.02 -14.92 -25.80
N VAL A 290 -3.08 -13.97 -25.86
CA VAL A 290 -1.85 -14.04 -25.07
C VAL A 290 -2.08 -13.34 -23.73
N VAL A 291 -1.91 -14.09 -22.64
CA VAL A 291 -2.07 -13.62 -21.25
C VAL A 291 -0.75 -13.69 -20.50
N TYR A 292 -0.62 -12.84 -19.47
CA TYR A 292 0.41 -13.02 -18.43
C TYR A 292 -0.16 -13.91 -17.32
N VAL A 293 0.66 -14.80 -16.76
CA VAL A 293 0.25 -15.82 -15.80
C VAL A 293 1.15 -15.78 -14.56
N GLU A 294 0.52 -15.57 -13.40
CA GLU A 294 1.15 -15.83 -12.10
C GLU A 294 0.58 -17.12 -11.51
N MET A 295 1.44 -17.98 -10.97
CA MET A 295 1.05 -19.26 -10.39
C MET A 295 1.44 -19.31 -8.91
N ARG A 296 0.50 -19.72 -8.04
CA ARG A 296 0.73 -19.90 -6.60
C ARG A 296 0.43 -21.32 -6.16
N ASP A 297 1.39 -21.92 -5.46
CA ASP A 297 1.22 -23.18 -4.75
C ASP A 297 0.32 -22.94 -3.54
N TYR A 298 -0.80 -23.66 -3.44
CA TYR A 298 -1.68 -23.61 -2.26
C TYR A 298 -1.60 -24.88 -1.41
N ARG A 299 -0.58 -25.73 -1.60
CA ARG A 299 -0.35 -26.89 -0.72
C ARG A 299 0.44 -26.49 0.52
N GLY A 300 0.20 -27.21 1.61
CA GLY A 300 0.87 -27.00 2.90
C GLY A 300 2.40 -27.10 2.85
N PRO A 301 3.08 -26.78 3.97
CA PRO A 301 4.53 -26.77 4.04
C PRO A 301 5.15 -28.13 3.64
N PRO A 302 6.41 -28.15 3.16
CA PRO A 302 7.10 -29.38 2.82
C PRO A 302 7.06 -30.38 3.98
N LEU A 303 6.54 -31.60 3.72
CA LEU A 303 6.49 -32.67 4.72
C LEU A 303 7.91 -32.91 5.28
N GLU A 304 8.04 -32.91 6.60
CA GLU A 304 9.34 -33.15 7.24
C GLU A 304 9.84 -34.56 6.91
N VAL A 305 10.79 -34.64 5.97
CA VAL A 305 11.38 -35.90 5.53
C VAL A 305 12.17 -36.49 6.70
N THR A 306 11.60 -37.52 7.32
CA THR A 306 12.16 -38.17 8.52
C THR A 306 13.61 -38.64 8.28
N PRO A 307 14.44 -38.78 9.34
CA PRO A 307 15.80 -39.29 9.21
C PRO A 307 15.87 -40.67 8.53
N LYS A 308 14.81 -41.49 8.69
CA LYS A 308 14.64 -42.78 8.01
C LYS A 308 14.42 -42.59 6.50
N GLN A 309 13.47 -41.74 6.09
CA GLN A 309 13.24 -41.41 4.67
C GLN A 309 14.49 -40.80 4.02
N LYS A 310 15.17 -39.84 4.66
CA LYS A 310 16.45 -39.27 4.16
C LYS A 310 17.54 -40.35 3.94
N LYS A 311 17.64 -41.35 4.82
CA LYS A 311 18.53 -42.51 4.63
C LYS A 311 18.06 -43.41 3.47
N GLN A 312 16.76 -43.57 3.28
CA GLN A 312 16.17 -44.36 2.18
C GLN A 312 16.41 -43.70 0.81
N THR A 313 16.25 -42.38 0.69
CA THR A 313 16.56 -41.64 -0.55
C THR A 313 18.06 -41.66 -0.86
N LYS A 314 18.93 -41.50 0.15
CA LYS A 314 20.39 -41.67 -0.02
C LYS A 314 20.77 -43.10 -0.44
N ARG A 315 20.05 -44.14 0.00
CA ARG A 315 20.22 -45.52 -0.47
C ARG A 315 19.74 -45.70 -1.92
N ARG A 316 18.58 -45.15 -2.30
CA ARG A 316 18.09 -45.17 -3.70
C ARG A 316 19.07 -44.53 -4.68
N ASN A 317 19.62 -43.35 -4.36
CA ASN A 317 20.59 -42.67 -5.23
C ASN A 317 21.94 -43.39 -5.32
N ARG A 318 22.31 -44.24 -4.34
CA ARG A 318 23.48 -45.12 -4.44
C ARG A 318 23.19 -46.39 -5.26
N GLY A 319 22.01 -46.99 -5.10
CA GLY A 319 21.60 -48.16 -5.89
C GLY A 319 21.43 -47.86 -7.39
N SER A 320 20.99 -46.65 -7.74
CA SER A 320 20.84 -46.22 -9.14
C SER A 320 22.16 -45.97 -9.89
N PHE A 321 23.32 -46.07 -9.23
CA PHE A 321 24.63 -45.78 -9.81
C PHE A 321 25.47 -47.04 -10.12
N PHE A 322 24.91 -48.24 -9.88
CA PHE A 322 25.60 -49.53 -10.05
C PHE A 322 24.95 -50.47 -11.08
N LEU A 323 24.10 -49.94 -11.96
CA LEU A 323 23.44 -50.72 -13.02
C LEU A 323 23.77 -50.18 -14.41
N MET A 324 25.07 -50.11 -14.73
CA MET A 324 25.64 -50.26 -16.08
C MET A 324 27.14 -50.53 -15.94
N ASP A 325 27.55 -51.80 -15.82
CA ASP A 325 28.54 -52.34 -16.76
C ASP A 325 28.58 -53.89 -16.81
N ASP A 326 28.89 -54.37 -18.00
CA ASP A 326 29.47 -55.64 -18.44
C ASP A 326 28.88 -57.05 -18.16
N THR A 327 29.17 -57.92 -19.13
CA THR A 327 28.74 -59.32 -19.27
C THR A 327 29.77 -60.35 -18.75
N SER A 328 29.33 -61.42 -18.08
CA SER A 328 29.66 -62.84 -18.41
C SER A 328 29.43 -63.86 -17.26
N PHE A 329 28.97 -65.06 -17.64
CA PHE A 329 29.01 -66.39 -16.99
C PHE A 329 29.06 -66.56 -15.45
N GLY A 330 28.15 -67.41 -14.91
CA GLY A 330 28.34 -68.10 -13.62
C GLY A 330 27.04 -68.58 -12.97
N GLU A 331 26.92 -69.89 -12.78
CA GLU A 331 25.80 -70.59 -12.10
C GLU A 331 25.59 -70.12 -10.65
N THR A 332 24.33 -69.92 -10.22
CA THR A 332 23.57 -70.87 -9.36
C THR A 332 22.19 -70.29 -9.03
N GLU A 333 21.17 -71.15 -8.96
CA GLU A 333 19.85 -70.82 -8.43
C GLU A 333 19.92 -70.76 -6.89
N ASP A 334 19.32 -69.74 -6.27
CA ASP A 334 18.67 -69.83 -4.96
C ASP A 334 17.83 -68.57 -4.67
N ASP A 335 16.69 -68.79 -4.00
CA ASP A 335 15.55 -67.91 -3.73
C ASP A 335 15.78 -66.37 -3.69
N VAL A 336 15.08 -65.65 -4.59
CA VAL A 336 14.79 -64.22 -4.45
C VAL A 336 13.27 -64.02 -4.55
N GLU A 337 12.63 -63.71 -3.42
CA GLU A 337 11.21 -63.30 -3.39
C GLU A 337 10.96 -62.12 -4.35
N PRO A 338 9.80 -62.08 -5.03
CA PRO A 338 9.50 -61.00 -5.97
C PRO A 338 9.41 -59.67 -5.22
N ILE A 339 10.41 -58.81 -5.43
CA ILE A 339 10.38 -57.42 -4.96
C ILE A 339 9.17 -56.74 -5.58
N GLU A 340 8.09 -56.60 -4.82
CA GLU A 340 6.96 -55.76 -5.19
C GLU A 340 7.50 -54.39 -5.58
N ARG A 341 7.21 -53.96 -6.81
CA ARG A 341 7.44 -52.59 -7.24
C ARG A 341 6.43 -51.69 -6.53
N VAL A 342 6.67 -51.44 -5.24
CA VAL A 342 5.97 -50.41 -4.47
C VAL A 342 6.13 -49.10 -5.24
N ARG A 343 5.04 -48.70 -5.91
CA ARG A 343 4.99 -47.44 -6.66
C ARG A 343 5.44 -46.33 -5.71
N PRO A 344 6.19 -45.31 -6.17
CA PRO A 344 6.52 -44.19 -5.31
C PRO A 344 5.21 -43.65 -4.76
N THR A 345 5.01 -43.76 -3.44
CA THR A 345 3.90 -43.10 -2.79
C THR A 345 4.22 -41.62 -2.88
N GLU A 346 3.71 -40.97 -3.92
CA GLU A 346 3.68 -39.52 -3.99
C GLU A 346 2.85 -39.07 -2.79
N THR A 347 3.53 -38.70 -1.71
CA THR A 347 2.92 -38.02 -0.58
C THR A 347 2.61 -36.60 -1.05
N ILE A 348 1.55 -36.48 -1.85
CA ILE A 348 0.99 -35.23 -2.33
C ILE A 348 0.74 -34.37 -1.10
N ARG A 349 1.40 -33.22 -1.03
CA ARG A 349 1.21 -32.28 0.07
C ARG A 349 -0.27 -31.88 0.12
N PRO A 350 -0.93 -31.94 1.28
CA PRO A 350 -2.34 -31.59 1.37
C PRO A 350 -2.56 -30.16 0.90
N ALA A 351 -3.66 -29.92 0.19
CA ALA A 351 -4.11 -28.57 -0.12
C ALA A 351 -4.43 -27.82 1.19
N ASP A 352 -3.97 -26.59 1.29
CA ASP A 352 -4.39 -25.65 2.33
C ASP A 352 -5.68 -24.95 1.83
N PRO A 353 -6.85 -25.22 2.44
CA PRO A 353 -8.10 -24.65 2.00
C PRO A 353 -8.19 -23.14 2.26
N GLU A 354 -7.61 -22.64 3.35
CA GLU A 354 -7.63 -21.21 3.67
C GLU A 354 -6.81 -20.41 2.66
N LEU A 355 -5.67 -20.97 2.24
CA LEU A 355 -4.82 -20.41 1.20
C LEU A 355 -5.48 -20.45 -0.20
N ARG A 356 -6.20 -21.54 -0.52
CA ARG A 356 -6.98 -21.65 -1.77
C ARG A 356 -8.13 -20.63 -1.81
N ASP A 357 -8.85 -20.47 -0.70
CA ASP A 357 -9.93 -19.49 -0.56
C ASP A 357 -9.41 -18.05 -0.62
N LEU A 358 -8.24 -17.77 -0.02
CA LEU A 358 -7.58 -16.45 -0.14
C LEU A 358 -7.30 -16.08 -1.61
N ILE A 359 -6.83 -17.04 -2.42
CA ILE A 359 -6.57 -16.80 -3.85
C ILE A 359 -7.87 -16.56 -4.62
N ARG A 360 -8.94 -17.33 -4.32
CA ARG A 360 -10.27 -17.09 -4.90
C ARG A 360 -10.85 -15.74 -4.49
N ASN A 361 -10.66 -15.32 -3.24
CA ASN A 361 -11.13 -14.02 -2.74
C ASN A 361 -10.35 -12.86 -3.36
N PHE A 362 -9.05 -13.01 -3.64
CA PHE A 362 -8.31 -12.07 -4.49
C PHE A 362 -8.94 -11.97 -5.89
N PHE A 363 -9.16 -13.10 -6.58
CA PHE A 363 -9.82 -13.09 -7.90
C PHE A 363 -11.19 -12.40 -7.85
N ASN A 364 -12.03 -12.74 -6.87
CA ASN A 364 -13.35 -12.16 -6.69
C ASN A 364 -13.33 -10.65 -6.34
N THR A 365 -12.25 -10.17 -5.73
CA THR A 365 -12.06 -8.75 -5.38
C THR A 365 -11.65 -7.91 -6.60
N PHE A 366 -10.73 -8.44 -7.41
CA PHE A 366 -10.08 -7.71 -8.51
C PHE A 366 -10.60 -8.07 -9.91
N GLN A 367 -11.58 -8.99 -10.02
CA GLN A 367 -12.33 -9.19 -11.27
C GLN A 367 -13.12 -7.92 -11.63
N GLY A 368 -12.98 -7.47 -12.87
CA GLY A 368 -13.60 -6.25 -13.37
C GLY A 368 -12.68 -5.51 -14.33
N THR A 369 -13.20 -4.49 -14.99
CA THR A 369 -12.41 -3.59 -15.86
C THR A 369 -11.71 -2.53 -15.02
N ASN A 370 -10.41 -2.37 -15.21
CA ASN A 370 -9.56 -1.34 -14.58
C ASN A 370 -9.51 -1.41 -13.03
N MET A 371 -9.82 -2.55 -12.41
CA MET A 371 -9.78 -2.73 -10.94
C MET A 371 -8.34 -2.69 -10.39
N LEU A 372 -7.37 -3.19 -11.16
CA LEU A 372 -5.94 -3.16 -10.79
C LEU A 372 -5.18 -1.98 -11.45
N GLY A 373 -5.75 -1.33 -12.47
CA GLY A 373 -5.08 -0.22 -13.16
C GLY A 373 -4.81 0.99 -12.26
N SER A 374 -5.66 1.23 -11.25
CA SER A 374 -5.43 2.26 -10.21
C SER A 374 -4.18 2.00 -9.39
N VAL A 375 -3.87 0.74 -9.09
CA VAL A 375 -2.67 0.30 -8.37
C VAL A 375 -1.52 -0.12 -9.31
N TYR A 376 -1.56 0.33 -10.57
CA TYR A 376 -0.57 0.02 -11.62
C TYR A 376 -0.38 -1.49 -11.89
N GLY A 377 -1.36 -2.33 -11.56
CA GLY A 377 -1.39 -3.76 -11.92
C GLY A 377 -2.06 -4.02 -13.26
N LEU A 378 -1.93 -5.26 -13.77
CA LEU A 378 -2.68 -5.72 -14.95
C LEU A 378 -4.10 -6.12 -14.56
N ASP A 379 -5.07 -5.86 -15.44
CA ASP A 379 -6.43 -6.35 -15.27
C ASP A 379 -6.49 -7.88 -15.29
N VAL A 380 -7.26 -8.46 -14.36
CA VAL A 380 -7.51 -9.90 -14.31
C VAL A 380 -8.32 -10.32 -15.53
N ALA A 381 -7.86 -11.38 -16.20
CA ALA A 381 -8.53 -12.04 -17.32
C ALA A 381 -9.31 -13.28 -16.87
N GLY A 382 -8.77 -14.04 -15.91
CA GLY A 382 -9.36 -15.30 -15.45
C GLY A 382 -8.54 -15.98 -14.36
N MET A 383 -9.02 -17.12 -13.86
CA MET A 383 -8.33 -17.94 -12.87
C MET A 383 -8.51 -19.42 -13.22
N ILE A 384 -7.43 -20.21 -13.11
CA ILE A 384 -7.43 -21.66 -13.30
C ILE A 384 -6.96 -22.32 -12.00
N ASP A 385 -7.85 -23.10 -11.38
CA ASP A 385 -7.57 -23.89 -10.19
C ASP A 385 -7.16 -25.31 -10.60
N HIS A 386 -5.87 -25.65 -10.50
CA HIS A 386 -5.34 -26.93 -10.98
C HIS A 386 -5.55 -28.02 -9.92
N THR A 387 -6.75 -28.62 -9.93
CA THR A 387 -7.12 -29.73 -9.05
C THR A 387 -6.48 -31.07 -9.44
N GLU A 388 -6.08 -31.21 -10.70
CA GLU A 388 -5.55 -32.43 -11.33
C GLU A 388 -4.34 -32.12 -12.26
N GLY A 389 -3.71 -33.16 -12.81
CA GLY A 389 -2.56 -33.04 -13.70
C GLY A 389 -1.22 -32.68 -13.03
N GLU A 390 -0.23 -32.30 -13.83
CA GLU A 390 1.14 -31.99 -13.37
C GLU A 390 1.18 -30.78 -12.41
N HIS A 391 0.27 -29.83 -12.59
CA HIS A 391 0.15 -28.64 -11.75
C HIS A 391 -0.84 -28.83 -10.58
N ARG A 392 -1.15 -30.07 -10.18
CA ARG A 392 -2.07 -30.34 -9.07
C ARG A 392 -1.67 -29.62 -7.77
N GLY A 393 -2.56 -28.77 -7.25
CA GLY A 393 -2.34 -27.98 -6.04
C GLY A 393 -1.76 -26.58 -6.28
N TYR A 394 -1.80 -26.09 -7.51
CA TYR A 394 -1.48 -24.71 -7.87
C TYR A 394 -2.72 -23.98 -8.38
N CYS A 395 -2.81 -22.68 -8.14
CA CYS A 395 -3.77 -21.81 -8.81
C CYS A 395 -3.02 -20.84 -9.72
N SER A 396 -3.52 -20.63 -10.94
CA SER A 396 -2.98 -19.69 -11.92
C SER A 396 -3.93 -18.53 -12.12
N ILE A 397 -3.44 -17.30 -11.94
CA ILE A 397 -4.16 -16.07 -12.24
C ILE A 397 -3.70 -15.59 -13.60
N LEU A 398 -4.66 -15.38 -14.50
CA LEU A 398 -4.44 -14.90 -15.85
C LEU A 398 -4.70 -13.38 -15.88
N TYR A 399 -3.82 -12.64 -16.54
CA TYR A 399 -3.88 -11.19 -16.64
C TYR A 399 -3.83 -10.73 -18.10
N LYS A 400 -4.58 -9.67 -18.41
CA LYS A 400 -4.62 -9.04 -19.73
C LYS A 400 -3.31 -8.30 -19.98
N LEU A 401 -2.70 -8.49 -21.15
CA LEU A 401 -1.52 -7.74 -21.55
C LEU A 401 -1.88 -6.31 -21.95
N PRO A 402 -1.03 -5.30 -21.65
CA PRO A 402 -1.36 -3.91 -21.93
C PRO A 402 -1.32 -3.61 -23.44
N GLY A 403 -2.26 -2.76 -23.87
CA GLY A 403 -2.38 -2.29 -25.25
C GLY A 403 -2.52 -3.43 -26.26
N ILE A 404 -1.62 -3.44 -27.25
CA ILE A 404 -1.66 -4.34 -28.42
C ILE A 404 -0.62 -5.47 -28.35
N ILE A 405 0.02 -5.68 -27.20
CA ILE A 405 1.13 -6.64 -27.06
C ILE A 405 0.65 -8.08 -27.20
N GLY A 406 -0.54 -8.40 -26.67
CA GLY A 406 -1.18 -9.71 -26.79
C GLY A 406 -1.95 -9.93 -28.10
N VAL A 407 -2.09 -8.91 -28.95
CA VAL A 407 -2.86 -8.99 -30.20
C VAL A 407 -1.97 -9.45 -31.34
N GLN A 408 -2.28 -10.63 -31.90
CA GLN A 408 -1.61 -11.12 -33.11
C GLN A 408 -2.03 -10.29 -34.32
N SER A 409 -1.06 -9.87 -35.15
CA SER A 409 -1.33 -9.21 -36.44
C SER A 409 -0.28 -9.61 -37.47
N ARG A 410 -0.51 -9.30 -38.76
CA ARG A 410 0.48 -9.55 -39.83
C ARG A 410 1.82 -8.85 -39.58
N GLU A 411 1.81 -7.69 -38.95
CA GLU A 411 2.99 -6.92 -38.55
C GLU A 411 3.64 -7.46 -37.25
N ARG A 412 2.97 -8.40 -36.56
CA ARG A 412 3.26 -8.84 -35.20
C ARG A 412 3.09 -10.37 -35.07
N PRO A 413 3.87 -11.18 -35.81
CA PRO A 413 3.76 -12.64 -35.76
C PRO A 413 4.12 -13.18 -34.37
N ALA A 414 3.44 -14.26 -33.95
CA ALA A 414 3.59 -14.86 -32.63
C ALA A 414 5.04 -15.30 -32.30
N GLY A 415 5.87 -15.60 -33.31
CA GLY A 415 7.30 -15.89 -33.12
C GLY A 415 8.08 -14.76 -32.42
N ASN A 416 7.66 -13.50 -32.58
CA ASN A 416 8.32 -12.34 -31.99
C ASN A 416 7.89 -12.05 -30.55
N LEU A 417 6.93 -12.79 -29.98
CA LEU A 417 6.47 -12.60 -28.59
C LEU A 417 7.60 -12.70 -27.55
N ARG A 418 8.65 -13.50 -27.80
CA ARG A 418 9.81 -13.63 -26.91
C ARG A 418 10.63 -12.34 -26.77
N LEU A 419 10.59 -11.45 -27.77
CA LEU A 419 11.26 -10.15 -27.77
C LEU A 419 10.44 -9.07 -27.01
N ARG A 420 9.12 -9.24 -26.92
CA ARG A 420 8.19 -8.38 -26.15
C ARG A 420 7.82 -8.94 -24.78
N ALA A 421 8.42 -10.06 -24.39
CA ALA A 421 8.13 -10.68 -23.12
C ALA A 421 8.53 -9.73 -21.97
N PRO A 422 7.75 -9.69 -20.87
CA PRO A 422 7.98 -8.76 -19.79
C PRO A 422 9.38 -8.91 -19.19
N VAL A 423 9.96 -7.78 -18.78
CA VAL A 423 11.26 -7.71 -18.11
C VAL A 423 11.06 -7.17 -16.70
N THR A 424 11.68 -7.79 -15.70
CA THR A 424 11.61 -7.33 -14.31
C THR A 424 12.60 -6.19 -14.08
N LEU A 425 12.29 -5.24 -13.19
CA LEU A 425 13.23 -4.21 -12.74
C LEU A 425 14.53 -4.85 -12.25
N GLN A 426 14.43 -5.98 -11.55
CA GLN A 426 15.56 -6.80 -11.09
C GLN A 426 16.54 -7.18 -12.20
N SER A 427 16.08 -7.32 -13.45
CA SER A 427 16.93 -7.61 -14.63
C SER A 427 17.57 -6.36 -15.26
N LEU A 428 17.01 -5.17 -14.98
CA LEU A 428 17.48 -3.89 -15.49
C LEU A 428 18.50 -3.22 -14.54
N LEU A 429 18.34 -3.40 -13.22
CA LEU A 429 19.26 -2.89 -12.19
C LEU A 429 20.72 -3.30 -12.47
N GLY A 430 21.66 -2.40 -12.20
CA GLY A 430 23.10 -2.55 -12.44
C GLY A 430 23.53 -2.29 -13.89
N ASN A 431 22.62 -2.22 -14.87
CA ASN A 431 22.94 -2.02 -16.28
C ASN A 431 22.79 -0.54 -16.71
N ARG A 432 23.61 0.38 -16.18
CA ARG A 432 23.50 1.83 -16.47
C ARG A 432 23.79 2.26 -17.93
N GLN A 433 24.33 1.38 -18.78
CA GLN A 433 24.80 1.71 -20.14
C GLN A 433 24.21 0.86 -21.28
N LYS A 434 23.11 0.10 -21.04
CA LYS A 434 22.48 -0.67 -22.12
C LYS A 434 21.65 0.24 -23.04
N GLU A 435 21.95 0.21 -24.33
CA GLU A 435 21.14 0.86 -25.36
C GLU A 435 19.69 0.38 -25.30
N GLY A 436 18.74 1.30 -25.48
CA GLY A 436 17.30 1.02 -25.45
C GLY A 436 16.64 1.05 -24.06
N ILE A 437 17.37 1.21 -22.96
CA ILE A 437 16.77 1.41 -21.63
C ILE A 437 16.74 2.90 -21.26
N ARG A 438 15.56 3.48 -21.11
CA ARG A 438 15.39 4.90 -20.73
C ARG A 438 15.34 5.06 -19.21
N SER A 439 16.48 4.88 -18.53
CA SER A 439 16.62 4.94 -17.06
C SER A 439 17.25 6.23 -16.51
N ALA A 440 17.04 7.37 -17.17
CA ALA A 440 17.48 8.68 -16.68
C ALA A 440 16.86 9.03 -15.30
N LEU A 441 17.49 9.93 -14.53
CA LEU A 441 17.05 10.25 -13.16
C LEU A 441 15.56 10.62 -13.07
N GLY A 442 15.05 11.44 -13.99
CA GLY A 442 13.62 11.79 -14.05
C GLY A 442 12.70 10.58 -14.26
N ALA A 443 13.09 9.63 -15.12
CA ALA A 443 12.33 8.39 -15.32
C ALA A 443 12.36 7.49 -14.06
N ARG A 444 13.45 7.54 -13.29
CA ARG A 444 13.57 6.85 -11.99
C ARG A 444 12.73 7.51 -10.90
N PHE A 445 12.58 8.84 -10.92
CA PHE A 445 11.64 9.56 -10.06
C PHE A 445 10.17 9.31 -10.42
N GLU A 446 9.82 9.23 -11.70
CA GLU A 446 8.48 8.81 -12.15
C GLU A 446 8.17 7.36 -11.73
N LEU A 447 9.13 6.44 -11.90
CA LEU A 447 9.03 5.06 -11.42
C LEU A 447 8.77 5.01 -9.91
N ALA A 448 9.57 5.74 -9.12
CA ALA A 448 9.41 5.86 -7.68
C ALA A 448 8.01 6.38 -7.30
N ARG A 449 7.57 7.50 -7.89
CA ARG A 449 6.23 8.07 -7.64
C ARG A 449 5.12 7.06 -7.94
N LYS A 450 5.16 6.38 -9.09
CA LYS A 450 4.15 5.36 -9.46
C LYS A 450 4.12 4.17 -8.49
N LEU A 451 5.27 3.71 -8.01
CA LEU A 451 5.33 2.64 -7.01
C LEU A 451 4.75 3.07 -5.66
N VAL A 452 5.05 4.29 -5.18
CA VAL A 452 4.45 4.80 -3.93
C VAL A 452 2.94 4.98 -4.09
N ARG A 453 2.48 5.59 -5.20
CA ARG A 453 1.04 5.72 -5.52
C ARG A 453 0.32 4.38 -5.49
N ALA A 454 0.88 3.35 -6.13
CA ALA A 454 0.32 2.00 -6.17
C ALA A 454 0.11 1.43 -4.75
N VAL A 455 1.13 1.50 -3.90
CA VAL A 455 1.08 0.98 -2.53
C VAL A 455 0.10 1.79 -1.68
N CYS A 456 0.08 3.12 -1.79
CA CYS A 456 -0.81 3.97 -1.02
C CYS A 456 -2.30 3.77 -1.38
N LEU A 457 -2.63 3.58 -2.67
CA LEU A 457 -4.01 3.26 -3.08
C LEU A 457 -4.43 1.85 -2.62
N LEU A 458 -3.55 0.86 -2.75
CA LEU A 458 -3.79 -0.51 -2.28
C LEU A 458 -4.03 -0.55 -0.76
N HIS A 459 -3.23 0.21 -0.01
CA HIS A 459 -3.37 0.35 1.43
C HIS A 459 -4.65 1.09 1.82
N SER A 460 -5.00 2.15 1.08
CA SER A 460 -6.26 2.88 1.24
C SER A 460 -7.49 1.99 1.01
N SER A 461 -7.39 0.98 0.14
CA SER A 461 -8.44 -0.01 -0.07
C SER A 461 -8.47 -1.15 0.96
N GLY A 462 -7.62 -1.11 2.00
CA GLY A 462 -7.56 -2.16 3.03
C GLY A 462 -6.90 -3.45 2.55
N TRP A 463 -5.92 -3.37 1.63
CA TRP A 463 -5.22 -4.52 1.08
C TRP A 463 -3.69 -4.40 1.24
N LEU A 464 -3.03 -5.54 1.40
CA LEU A 464 -1.58 -5.67 1.66
C LEU A 464 -0.91 -6.47 0.53
N HIS A 465 0.19 -5.97 -0.01
CA HIS A 465 0.86 -6.57 -1.16
C HIS A 465 1.76 -7.74 -0.78
N LYS A 466 2.54 -7.63 0.30
CA LYS A 466 3.46 -8.63 0.86
C LYS A 466 4.68 -9.02 0.02
N ASN A 467 4.82 -8.52 -1.20
CA ASN A 467 5.86 -8.92 -2.15
C ASN A 467 6.42 -7.73 -2.96
N ILE A 468 6.49 -6.54 -2.35
CA ILE A 468 7.06 -5.35 -3.00
C ILE A 468 8.57 -5.54 -3.11
N ARG A 469 9.06 -5.85 -4.31
CA ARG A 469 10.48 -6.07 -4.61
C ARG A 469 10.78 -5.88 -6.10
N ALA A 470 12.04 -5.80 -6.49
CA ALA A 470 12.42 -5.51 -7.87
C ALA A 470 12.02 -6.62 -8.88
N GLU A 471 11.71 -7.84 -8.42
CA GLU A 471 11.14 -8.90 -9.26
C GLU A 471 9.66 -8.68 -9.58
N SER A 472 8.93 -8.01 -8.68
CA SER A 472 7.50 -7.72 -8.79
C SER A 472 7.18 -6.51 -9.67
N VAL A 473 8.18 -5.68 -9.98
CA VAL A 473 8.01 -4.56 -10.92
C VAL A 473 8.40 -5.05 -12.31
N ILE A 474 7.46 -5.05 -13.25
CA ILE A 474 7.70 -5.46 -14.64
C ILE A 474 7.51 -4.29 -15.61
N PHE A 475 8.20 -4.37 -16.75
CA PHE A 475 8.05 -3.47 -17.88
C PHE A 475 7.78 -4.26 -19.14
N PHE A 476 7.03 -3.66 -20.05
CA PHE A 476 6.72 -4.23 -21.35
C PHE A 476 7.54 -3.50 -22.43
N PRO A 477 8.43 -4.19 -23.17
CA PRO A 477 9.22 -3.55 -24.21
C PRO A 477 8.33 -3.07 -25.37
N GLU A 478 8.44 -1.78 -25.71
CA GLU A 478 7.71 -1.16 -26.81
C GLU A 478 8.58 -1.17 -28.08
N HIS A 479 7.94 -1.31 -29.25
CA HIS A 479 8.63 -1.11 -30.52
C HIS A 479 8.60 0.36 -30.90
N VAL A 480 9.78 0.94 -31.08
CA VAL A 480 9.96 2.29 -31.60
C VAL A 480 10.55 2.16 -32.99
N SER A 481 9.76 2.54 -34.01
CA SER A 481 10.26 2.68 -35.38
C SER A 481 11.06 3.97 -35.46
N ALA A 482 12.38 3.86 -35.63
CA ALA A 482 13.26 5.00 -35.87
C ALA A 482 13.60 5.07 -37.37
N LEU A 483 13.54 6.27 -37.94
CA LEU A 483 14.12 6.55 -39.26
C LEU A 483 15.58 6.93 -39.05
N GLN A 484 16.50 6.09 -39.53
CA GLN A 484 17.90 6.44 -39.71
C GLN A 484 18.30 6.17 -41.16
N GLU A 485 18.89 7.18 -41.81
CA GLU A 485 19.59 7.07 -43.10
C GLU A 485 18.86 6.18 -44.13
N ASP A 486 17.60 6.55 -44.40
CA ASP A 486 16.67 5.91 -45.36
C ASP A 486 16.31 4.43 -45.10
N GLN A 487 16.55 3.92 -43.88
CA GLN A 487 16.12 2.59 -43.45
C GLN A 487 15.23 2.64 -42.19
N TYR A 488 14.23 1.76 -42.15
CA TYR A 488 13.37 1.54 -40.98
C TYR A 488 13.98 0.47 -40.07
N GLU A 489 14.72 0.88 -39.04
CA GLU A 489 15.10 -0.04 -37.96
C GLU A 489 14.03 -0.11 -36.87
N VAL A 490 13.63 -1.33 -36.52
CA VAL A 490 12.69 -1.60 -35.43
C VAL A 490 13.47 -1.79 -34.14
N LYS A 491 13.63 -0.70 -33.39
CA LYS A 491 14.27 -0.75 -32.08
C LYS A 491 13.27 -1.20 -31.01
N ILE A 492 13.77 -1.91 -30.00
CA ILE A 492 13.00 -2.26 -28.80
C ILE A 492 13.49 -1.34 -27.69
N GLU A 493 12.59 -0.53 -27.13
CA GLU A 493 12.91 0.35 -26.01
C GLU A 493 12.08 0.02 -24.77
N ILE A 494 12.69 0.25 -23.60
CA ILE A 494 12.09 0.02 -22.29
C ILE A 494 12.05 1.36 -21.56
N ASP A 495 10.85 1.90 -21.42
CA ASP A 495 10.59 3.12 -20.66
C ASP A 495 10.30 2.76 -19.19
N VAL A 496 11.27 3.00 -18.31
CA VAL A 496 11.15 2.64 -16.89
C VAL A 496 10.16 3.54 -16.15
N SER A 497 9.69 4.64 -16.76
CA SER A 497 8.60 5.45 -16.22
C SER A 497 7.22 4.80 -16.40
N LYS A 498 7.12 3.66 -17.10
CA LYS A 498 5.89 2.88 -17.30
C LYS A 498 5.93 1.52 -16.57
N PRO A 499 6.09 1.48 -15.23
CA PRO A 499 6.05 0.24 -14.48
C PRO A 499 4.65 -0.39 -14.48
N VAL A 500 4.64 -1.71 -14.35
CA VAL A 500 3.49 -2.49 -13.92
C VAL A 500 3.88 -3.26 -12.65
N LEU A 501 3.09 -3.12 -11.60
CA LEU A 501 3.29 -3.83 -10.33
C LEU A 501 2.57 -5.17 -10.36
N MET A 502 3.27 -6.25 -10.02
CA MET A 502 2.83 -7.64 -10.05
C MET A 502 3.31 -8.38 -8.78
N GLY A 503 3.08 -9.69 -8.69
CA GLY A 503 3.29 -10.50 -7.48
C GLY A 503 2.10 -10.43 -6.53
N TYR A 504 0.93 -10.02 -7.03
CA TYR A 504 -0.32 -9.96 -6.27
C TYR A 504 -0.82 -11.32 -5.84
N ILE A 505 -0.38 -12.42 -6.47
CA ILE A 505 -0.64 -13.78 -5.98
C ILE A 505 -0.42 -13.94 -4.47
N PHE A 506 0.52 -13.20 -3.88
CA PHE A 506 0.92 -13.28 -2.49
C PHE A 506 0.15 -12.35 -1.53
N SER A 507 -0.60 -11.41 -2.09
CA SER A 507 -1.31 -10.34 -1.39
C SER A 507 -2.51 -10.86 -0.58
N ARG A 508 -3.10 -10.00 0.27
CA ARG A 508 -4.25 -10.33 1.14
C ARG A 508 -4.98 -9.06 1.60
N PRO A 509 -6.25 -9.14 2.07
CA PRO A 509 -6.84 -8.05 2.83
C PRO A 509 -6.05 -7.77 4.12
N ASP A 510 -6.03 -6.51 4.59
CA ASP A 510 -5.48 -6.15 5.90
C ASP A 510 -6.40 -6.63 7.02
N ASP A 511 -6.13 -7.82 7.53
CA ASP A 511 -6.97 -8.45 8.54
C ASP A 511 -6.85 -7.84 9.95
N ILE A 512 -6.11 -6.74 10.14
CA ILE A 512 -5.96 -6.03 11.41
C ILE A 512 -7.06 -4.95 11.58
N ILE A 513 -8.33 -5.35 11.35
CA ILE A 513 -9.49 -4.60 11.85
C ILE A 513 -9.68 -4.96 13.32
N ILE A 514 -9.85 -3.93 14.16
CA ILE A 514 -10.31 -4.08 15.52
C ILE A 514 -11.69 -4.76 15.48
N GLN A 515 -11.77 -6.02 15.92
CA GLN A 515 -13.01 -6.45 16.56
C GLN A 515 -13.10 -5.65 17.86
N PRO A 516 -14.14 -4.83 18.09
CA PRO A 516 -14.37 -4.33 19.44
C PRO A 516 -14.52 -5.56 20.33
N ASP A 517 -13.82 -5.58 21.47
CA ASP A 517 -13.84 -6.73 22.38
C ASP A 517 -15.29 -7.16 22.58
N PRO A 518 -15.63 -8.46 22.35
CA PRO A 518 -16.97 -8.93 22.61
C PRO A 518 -17.29 -8.59 24.06
N PRO A 519 -18.44 -7.95 24.36
CA PRO A 519 -18.76 -7.53 25.72
C PRO A 519 -18.59 -8.74 26.63
N PRO A 520 -17.83 -8.63 27.73
CA PRO A 520 -17.40 -9.79 28.50
C PRO A 520 -18.64 -10.60 28.86
N LEU A 521 -18.65 -11.86 28.44
CA LEU A 521 -19.74 -12.79 28.71
C LEU A 521 -20.04 -12.72 30.21
N GLN A 522 -21.18 -12.14 30.56
CA GLN A 522 -21.70 -12.16 31.92
C GLN A 522 -22.10 -13.59 32.23
N THR A 523 -21.10 -14.39 32.58
CA THR A 523 -21.29 -15.67 33.25
C THR A 523 -22.02 -15.37 34.55
N PHE A 524 -23.33 -15.59 34.54
CA PHE A 524 -24.15 -15.67 35.74
C PHE A 524 -23.66 -16.86 36.58
N ILE A 525 -22.57 -16.65 37.32
CA ILE A 525 -22.13 -17.55 38.38
C ILE A 525 -23.07 -17.30 39.54
N GLN A 526 -23.98 -18.25 39.72
CA GLN A 526 -24.95 -18.26 40.79
C GLN A 526 -24.21 -18.51 42.12
N ASP A 527 -24.17 -17.51 42.98
CA ASP A 527 -23.38 -17.52 44.20
C ASP A 527 -23.98 -18.47 45.26
N MET A 528 -23.21 -19.51 45.63
CA MET A 528 -23.55 -20.45 46.71
C MET A 528 -22.29 -20.83 47.52
N SER A 529 -21.96 -19.93 48.46
CA SER A 529 -21.53 -20.22 49.84
C SER A 529 -20.30 -21.11 50.13
N SER A 530 -19.33 -20.50 50.84
CA SER A 530 -18.38 -21.11 51.81
C SER A 530 -17.30 -22.08 51.24
N THR A 531 -16.03 -22.07 51.65
CA THR A 531 -15.41 -21.67 52.93
C THR A 531 -13.93 -21.21 52.73
N ARG A 532 -13.38 -20.40 53.64
CA ARG A 532 -11.95 -19.98 53.70
C ARG A 532 -11.02 -21.13 54.22
N PRO A 533 -9.69 -20.92 54.36
CA PRO A 533 -8.64 -20.54 53.39
C PRO A 533 -7.44 -21.54 53.46
N ILE A 534 -6.26 -21.24 52.87
CA ILE A 534 -4.92 -21.35 53.53
C ILE A 534 -3.73 -20.95 52.61
N THR A 535 -2.81 -20.21 53.23
CA THR A 535 -1.55 -19.53 52.88
C THR A 535 -0.46 -20.17 51.97
N LYS A 536 0.33 -19.30 51.32
CA LYS A 536 1.84 -19.20 51.19
C LYS A 536 2.28 -18.84 49.74
N THR A 537 2.93 -17.71 49.42
CA THR A 537 4.36 -17.32 49.62
C THR A 537 5.34 -18.48 49.25
N THR A 538 6.35 -18.35 48.39
CA THR A 538 7.33 -17.25 48.21
C THR A 538 8.05 -17.36 46.85
N THR A 539 8.68 -16.27 46.38
CA THR A 539 9.68 -16.22 45.29
C THR A 539 10.91 -17.13 45.51
N HIS A 540 11.63 -17.55 44.46
CA HIS A 540 13.11 -17.36 44.35
C HIS A 540 13.76 -17.80 43.00
N THR A 541 14.55 -16.88 42.43
CA THR A 541 15.84 -17.00 41.67
C THR A 541 16.20 -18.23 40.82
N TRP A 542 16.65 -17.95 39.58
CA TRP A 542 17.34 -18.86 38.64
C TRP A 542 18.88 -18.88 38.83
N ILE A 543 19.53 -19.96 38.38
CA ILE A 543 20.99 -20.19 38.41
C ILE A 543 21.45 -20.82 37.08
N ASP A 544 22.60 -20.36 36.54
CA ASP A 544 23.27 -20.85 35.31
C ASP A 544 24.07 -22.16 35.49
N PRO A 545 24.33 -22.90 34.39
CA PRO A 545 25.57 -23.67 34.26
C PRO A 545 26.23 -23.69 32.85
N VAL A 546 27.30 -22.89 32.71
CA VAL A 546 28.66 -23.16 32.17
C VAL A 546 28.94 -24.35 31.18
N ASP A 547 29.58 -23.98 30.05
CA ASP A 547 30.56 -24.67 29.15
C ASP A 547 30.41 -26.12 28.62
N LYS A 548 30.70 -26.26 27.30
CA LYS A 548 31.65 -27.26 26.74
C LYS A 548 32.13 -26.96 25.30
N LYS A 549 33.45 -27.09 25.07
CA LYS A 549 34.14 -26.93 23.76
C LYS A 549 34.22 -28.23 22.93
N ALA A 550 34.34 -28.12 21.60
CA ALA A 550 35.06 -29.07 20.73
C ALA A 550 35.41 -28.46 19.35
N GLU A 551 36.52 -28.90 18.74
CA GLU A 551 37.14 -28.36 17.50
C GLU A 551 37.03 -29.31 16.29
N GLN A 552 37.20 -28.81 15.05
CA GLN A 552 38.03 -29.37 13.92
C GLN A 552 37.82 -28.54 12.62
N ARG A 553 38.82 -27.85 12.03
CA ARG A 553 40.02 -28.24 11.22
C ARG A 553 39.78 -28.38 9.69
N LEU A 554 40.51 -27.55 8.91
CA LEU A 554 40.51 -27.44 7.43
C LEU A 554 41.57 -28.30 6.70
N ARG A 555 41.35 -28.54 5.38
CA ARG A 555 42.31 -28.66 4.23
C ARG A 555 41.59 -29.32 3.02
N THR A 556 41.89 -29.20 1.71
CA THR A 556 42.32 -28.17 0.71
C THR A 556 42.97 -28.90 -0.50
N VAL A 557 42.77 -28.42 -1.76
CA VAL A 557 43.44 -28.84 -3.05
C VAL A 557 42.95 -30.20 -3.64
N GLY A 558 42.85 -30.50 -4.96
CA GLY A 558 43.22 -29.84 -6.24
C GLY A 558 42.59 -30.54 -7.50
N PRO A 559 42.97 -30.23 -8.77
CA PRO A 559 41.99 -30.13 -9.89
C PRO A 559 42.15 -31.02 -11.18
N ASP A 560 41.14 -30.90 -12.07
CA ASP A 560 41.10 -31.06 -13.57
C ASP A 560 41.10 -32.47 -14.25
N PRO A 561 40.79 -32.65 -15.57
CA PRO A 561 40.12 -31.77 -16.58
C PRO A 561 39.10 -32.44 -17.59
N GLY A 562 38.35 -31.62 -18.38
CA GLY A 562 37.68 -31.96 -19.68
C GLY A 562 36.22 -32.53 -19.63
N SER A 563 35.30 -32.34 -20.59
CA SER A 563 35.29 -31.66 -21.91
C SER A 563 33.85 -31.27 -22.36
N ILE A 564 33.62 -29.97 -22.68
CA ILE A 564 33.02 -29.38 -23.91
C ILE A 564 31.75 -30.06 -24.51
N CYS A 565 30.59 -29.41 -24.73
CA CYS A 565 30.13 -28.01 -24.63
C CYS A 565 28.60 -28.00 -24.30
N GLY A 566 27.85 -26.90 -24.11
CA GLY A 566 28.09 -25.45 -24.12
C GLY A 566 26.97 -24.69 -24.89
N ARG A 567 26.62 -23.42 -24.62
CA ARG A 567 27.06 -22.46 -23.57
C ARG A 567 26.06 -21.29 -23.47
N ASN A 568 25.63 -20.95 -22.25
CA ASN A 568 25.56 -19.57 -21.74
C ASN A 568 25.62 -19.66 -20.20
N MET A 569 26.50 -18.87 -19.59
CA MET A 569 27.18 -19.22 -18.33
C MET A 569 26.26 -19.32 -17.10
N PRO A 570 26.26 -20.45 -16.36
CA PRO A 570 25.93 -20.43 -14.94
C PRO A 570 27.17 -20.02 -14.14
N VAL A 571 27.10 -18.89 -13.43
CA VAL A 571 28.06 -18.60 -12.36
C VAL A 571 27.80 -19.60 -11.25
N LYS A 572 28.64 -20.63 -11.17
CA LYS A 572 28.53 -21.68 -10.17
C LYS A 572 29.06 -21.17 -8.83
N ILE A 573 28.21 -20.41 -8.13
CA ILE A 573 28.41 -20.08 -6.72
C ILE A 573 28.70 -21.40 -5.99
N VAL A 574 29.81 -21.44 -5.26
CA VAL A 574 30.09 -22.55 -4.34
C VAL A 574 28.93 -22.59 -3.37
N VAL A 575 28.18 -23.70 -3.35
CA VAL A 575 27.10 -23.90 -2.38
C VAL A 575 27.75 -24.08 -1.01
N ALA A 576 28.07 -22.95 -0.37
CA ALA A 576 28.21 -22.86 1.07
C ALA A 576 26.94 -23.44 1.71
N GLU A 577 27.09 -24.04 2.88
CA GLU A 577 26.02 -24.81 3.51
C GLU A 577 24.88 -23.90 3.99
N ARG A 578 23.91 -23.68 3.09
CA ARG A 578 22.53 -23.27 3.37
C ARG A 578 22.37 -22.36 4.59
N THR A 579 22.44 -21.06 4.37
CA THR A 579 21.57 -20.12 5.09
C THR A 579 20.17 -20.72 5.17
N LYS A 580 19.63 -20.84 6.39
CA LYS A 580 18.26 -21.31 6.59
C LYS A 580 17.29 -20.18 6.27
N GLU A 581 17.14 -19.86 4.99
CA GLU A 581 15.98 -19.14 4.50
C GLU A 581 14.72 -19.91 4.92
N ILE A 582 13.98 -19.39 5.89
CA ILE A 582 12.76 -20.02 6.37
C ILE A 582 11.66 -19.73 5.35
N ALA A 583 11.53 -20.61 4.36
CA ALA A 583 10.49 -20.56 3.34
C ALA A 583 9.11 -20.87 3.95
N ILE A 584 8.50 -19.88 4.61
CA ILE A 584 7.14 -19.97 5.14
C ILE A 584 6.16 -19.77 3.99
N SER A 585 5.37 -20.80 3.68
CA SER A 585 4.27 -20.78 2.68
C SER A 585 4.59 -20.09 1.33
N GLY A 586 5.83 -20.28 0.85
CA GLY A 586 6.29 -19.77 -0.46
C GLY A 586 6.93 -18.38 -0.45
N PHE A 587 7.15 -17.78 0.71
CA PHE A 587 7.82 -16.47 0.87
C PHE A 587 9.27 -16.61 1.35
N THR A 588 10.16 -15.79 0.80
CA THR A 588 11.54 -15.61 1.31
C THR A 588 11.57 -14.49 2.36
N LEU A 589 12.07 -14.79 3.56
CA LEU A 589 12.45 -13.78 4.55
C LEU A 589 13.85 -13.25 4.21
N ASP A 590 13.88 -12.25 3.32
CA ASP A 590 15.09 -11.58 2.82
C ASP A 590 15.18 -10.12 3.32
N TYR A 591 16.14 -9.34 2.80
CA TYR A 591 16.32 -7.94 3.20
C TYR A 591 15.17 -6.99 2.81
N TYR A 592 14.21 -7.39 1.94
CA TYR A 592 13.00 -6.60 1.69
C TYR A 592 11.99 -6.70 2.85
N GLN A 593 12.09 -7.73 3.71
CA GLN A 593 11.15 -7.92 4.81
C GLN A 593 11.56 -7.12 6.05
N HIS A 594 10.59 -6.49 6.71
CA HIS A 594 10.83 -5.63 7.87
C HIS A 594 11.45 -6.40 9.05
N PRO A 595 12.38 -5.80 9.84
CA PRO A 595 13.05 -6.47 10.95
C PRO A 595 12.12 -7.16 11.96
N ALA A 596 10.96 -6.58 12.27
CA ALA A 596 9.99 -7.18 13.19
C ALA A 596 9.32 -8.44 12.63
N LYS A 597 9.24 -8.57 11.29
CA LYS A 597 8.71 -9.77 10.62
C LYS A 597 9.74 -10.91 10.54
N HIS A 598 11.03 -10.58 10.52
CA HIS A 598 12.10 -11.55 10.72
C HIS A 598 12.17 -12.03 12.17
N ALA A 599 12.10 -11.10 13.14
CA ALA A 599 12.16 -11.41 14.57
C ALA A 599 10.98 -12.28 15.05
N ASP A 600 9.77 -12.06 14.52
CA ASP A 600 8.65 -12.99 14.66
C ASP A 600 8.04 -13.37 13.30
N PRO A 601 8.49 -14.50 12.71
CA PRO A 601 7.94 -15.01 11.46
C PRO A 601 6.49 -15.46 11.54
N LYS A 602 5.92 -15.67 12.74
CA LYS A 602 4.50 -16.02 12.92
C LYS A 602 3.61 -14.79 13.03
N ARG A 603 4.15 -13.63 13.40
CA ARG A 603 3.41 -12.35 13.47
C ARG A 603 2.66 -12.06 12.17
N GLN A 604 1.44 -11.56 12.28
CA GLN A 604 0.64 -11.16 11.13
C GLN A 604 1.35 -10.08 10.31
N TYR A 605 1.17 -10.12 8.98
CA TYR A 605 1.71 -9.10 8.08
C TYR A 605 0.92 -7.78 8.23
N ARG A 606 1.57 -6.63 8.03
CA ARG A 606 1.01 -5.29 8.29
C ARG A 606 1.40 -4.28 7.22
N HIS A 607 0.70 -3.15 7.17
CA HIS A 607 1.02 -2.00 6.32
C HIS A 607 2.48 -1.55 6.45
N ALA A 608 3.00 -1.40 7.67
CA ALA A 608 4.38 -1.01 7.91
C ALA A 608 5.45 -1.90 7.21
N TYR A 609 5.14 -3.18 6.97
CA TYR A 609 6.08 -4.09 6.31
C TYR A 609 6.14 -3.84 4.80
N ASP A 610 5.00 -3.57 4.15
CA ASP A 610 4.96 -3.16 2.74
C ASP A 610 5.70 -1.82 2.53
N VAL A 611 5.54 -0.85 3.45
CA VAL A 611 6.24 0.44 3.39
C VAL A 611 7.75 0.29 3.55
N TYR A 612 8.21 -0.63 4.41
CA TYR A 612 9.63 -0.96 4.51
C TYR A 612 10.17 -1.61 3.23
N SER A 613 9.44 -2.59 2.67
CA SER A 613 9.79 -3.22 1.39
C SER A 613 9.85 -2.21 0.24
N LEU A 614 8.93 -1.24 0.23
CA LEU A 614 8.93 -0.08 -0.67
C LEU A 614 10.15 0.82 -0.46
N GLY A 615 10.58 1.07 0.78
CA GLY A 615 11.82 1.80 1.09
C GLY A 615 13.07 1.14 0.49
N ILE A 616 13.18 -0.18 0.61
CA ILE A 616 14.26 -0.96 -0.03
C ILE A 616 14.19 -0.85 -1.56
N LEU A 617 13.00 -0.98 -2.15
CA LEU A 617 12.80 -0.87 -3.60
C LEU A 617 13.13 0.53 -4.14
N LEU A 618 12.75 1.59 -3.41
CA LEU A 618 13.10 2.97 -3.75
C LEU A 618 14.62 3.23 -3.65
N LEU A 619 15.30 2.63 -2.68
CA LEU A 619 16.76 2.69 -2.58
C LEU A 619 17.44 2.08 -3.81
N GLU A 620 16.96 0.93 -4.28
CA GLU A 620 17.45 0.28 -5.51
C GLU A 620 17.13 1.09 -6.78
N VAL A 621 15.95 1.71 -6.87
CA VAL A 621 15.59 2.61 -7.98
C VAL A 621 16.48 3.84 -8.01
N GLY A 622 16.69 4.50 -6.87
CA GLY A 622 17.52 5.71 -6.75
C GLY A 622 19.01 5.45 -7.01
N LEU A 623 19.55 4.30 -6.60
CA LEU A 623 20.94 3.92 -6.91
C LEU A 623 21.09 3.17 -8.25
N TRP A 624 19.99 2.72 -8.85
CA TRP A 624 19.96 1.85 -10.04
C TRP A 624 20.86 0.61 -9.94
N GLU A 625 21.01 0.06 -8.74
CA GLU A 625 21.80 -1.14 -8.42
C GLU A 625 21.00 -2.06 -7.51
N LYS A 626 21.26 -3.38 -7.58
CA LYS A 626 20.74 -4.31 -6.58
C LYS A 626 21.48 -4.08 -5.26
N LEU A 627 20.80 -4.19 -4.13
CA LEU A 627 21.52 -4.24 -2.86
C LEU A 627 22.42 -5.49 -2.82
N LYS A 628 23.67 -5.29 -2.40
CA LYS A 628 24.57 -6.41 -2.11
C LYS A 628 24.06 -7.11 -0.86
N ASP A 629 23.53 -8.32 -1.05
CA ASP A 629 23.18 -9.20 0.06
C ASP A 629 24.42 -9.48 0.92
N PHE A 630 24.22 -9.62 2.23
CA PHE A 630 25.30 -9.61 3.18
C PHE A 630 25.25 -10.85 4.06
N ASP A 631 26.21 -11.74 3.79
CA ASP A 631 26.42 -13.03 4.43
C ASP A 631 27.04 -12.80 5.83
N HIS A 632 26.24 -12.23 6.74
CA HIS A 632 26.57 -12.11 8.15
C HIS A 632 25.56 -12.87 8.99
N GLU A 633 26.10 -13.73 9.87
CA GLU A 633 25.43 -14.51 10.90
C GLU A 633 24.89 -13.62 12.06
N GLU A 634 24.64 -12.33 11.80
CA GLU A 634 24.14 -11.38 12.79
C GLU A 634 22.65 -11.63 13.05
N GLU A 635 22.33 -12.03 14.28
CA GLU A 635 20.97 -12.33 14.75
C GLU A 635 20.07 -11.08 14.84
N ASP A 636 20.65 -9.86 14.92
CA ASP A 636 19.86 -8.61 15.00
C ASP A 636 19.48 -8.04 13.63
N HIS A 637 18.25 -8.35 13.21
CA HIS A 637 17.63 -7.79 12.01
C HIS A 637 17.52 -6.24 12.03
N TYR A 638 17.55 -5.59 13.20
CA TYR A 638 17.53 -4.12 13.29
C TYR A 638 18.90 -3.48 13.06
N GLU A 639 20.03 -4.14 13.36
CA GLU A 639 21.35 -3.69 12.92
C GLU A 639 21.50 -3.83 11.41
N ARG A 640 20.99 -4.91 10.80
CA ARG A 640 20.92 -5.04 9.33
C ARG A 640 20.24 -3.83 8.68
N ARG A 641 19.08 -3.39 9.20
CA ARG A 641 18.40 -2.15 8.77
C ARG A 641 19.32 -0.93 8.92
N ARG A 642 19.93 -0.74 10.09
CA ARG A 642 20.82 0.41 10.38
C ARG A 642 22.05 0.44 9.47
N TRP A 643 22.61 -0.72 9.14
CA TRP A 643 23.72 -0.86 8.18
C TRP A 643 23.31 -0.48 6.76
N ILE A 644 22.13 -0.92 6.28
CA ILE A 644 21.60 -0.51 4.96
C ILE A 644 21.51 1.02 4.90
N CYS A 645 20.93 1.64 5.93
CA CYS A 645 20.85 3.10 6.03
C CYS A 645 22.25 3.76 5.96
N ARG A 646 23.19 3.37 6.84
CA ARG A 646 24.56 3.94 6.88
C ARG A 646 25.34 3.76 5.57
N LYS A 647 25.14 2.63 4.86
CA LYS A 647 25.94 2.27 3.68
C LYS A 647 25.47 2.94 2.40
N TYR A 648 24.16 3.16 2.26
CA TYR A 648 23.56 3.53 0.98
C TYR A 648 22.91 4.93 0.98
N LEU A 649 22.49 5.49 2.12
CA LEU A 649 21.78 6.78 2.12
C LEU A 649 22.66 7.97 1.71
N ASP A 650 23.91 8.05 2.15
CA ASP A 650 24.81 9.16 1.76
C ASP A 650 25.09 9.15 0.25
N ARG A 651 25.19 7.96 -0.36
CA ARG A 651 25.26 7.80 -1.82
C ARG A 651 23.95 8.19 -2.49
N LEU A 652 22.81 7.86 -1.89
CA LEU A 652 21.50 8.22 -2.41
C LEU A 652 21.26 9.74 -2.38
N ARG A 653 21.72 10.44 -1.33
CA ARG A 653 21.72 11.92 -1.26
C ARG A 653 22.51 12.52 -2.42
N TRP A 654 23.68 11.99 -2.73
CA TRP A 654 24.50 12.45 -3.86
C TRP A 654 23.88 12.14 -5.24
N GLU A 655 23.21 10.99 -5.41
CA GLU A 655 22.65 10.56 -6.71
C GLU A 655 21.21 11.07 -6.97
N CYS A 656 20.45 11.42 -5.93
CA CYS A 656 19.01 11.70 -6.00
C CYS A 656 18.55 12.92 -5.16
N GLY A 657 19.45 13.57 -4.42
CA GLY A 657 19.13 14.68 -3.53
C GLY A 657 18.56 14.28 -2.17
N ASP A 658 18.59 15.23 -1.23
CA ASP A 658 18.16 15.00 0.15
C ASP A 658 16.68 14.60 0.27
N THR A 659 15.78 15.22 -0.49
CA THR A 659 14.34 14.94 -0.43
C THR A 659 14.02 13.48 -0.74
N TYR A 660 14.66 12.91 -1.77
CA TYR A 660 14.48 11.50 -2.13
C TYR A 660 15.08 10.57 -1.06
N ALA A 661 16.27 10.91 -0.55
CA ALA A 661 16.93 10.11 0.48
C ALA A 661 16.20 10.13 1.82
N ASP A 662 15.61 11.27 2.20
CA ASP A 662 14.79 11.42 3.40
C ASP A 662 13.48 10.62 3.28
N ALA A 663 12.81 10.66 2.12
CA ALA A 663 11.64 9.83 1.85
C ALA A 663 11.95 8.32 2.02
N VAL A 664 13.07 7.85 1.44
CA VAL A 664 13.56 6.47 1.61
C VAL A 664 13.88 6.16 3.08
N LEU A 665 14.58 7.06 3.79
CA LEU A 665 14.90 6.88 5.20
C LEU A 665 13.63 6.74 6.07
N ARG A 666 12.59 7.56 5.81
CA ARG A 666 11.29 7.45 6.51
C ARG A 666 10.64 6.07 6.29
N CYS A 667 10.66 5.55 5.06
CA CYS A 667 10.15 4.21 4.75
C CYS A 667 10.89 3.11 5.50
N LEU A 668 12.23 3.18 5.55
CA LEU A 668 13.05 2.17 6.24
C LEU A 668 12.90 2.25 7.76
N MET A 669 12.79 3.45 8.32
CA MET A 669 12.68 3.70 9.77
C MET A 669 11.26 3.57 10.32
N ILE A 670 10.29 3.09 9.53
CA ILE A 670 8.93 2.86 10.01
C ILE A 670 8.89 1.89 11.20
N ASP A 671 8.11 2.25 12.21
CA ASP A 671 7.81 1.44 13.38
C ASP A 671 6.53 0.63 13.15
N SER A 672 6.50 -0.60 13.68
CA SER A 672 5.40 -1.55 13.47
C SER A 672 4.65 -1.86 14.78
N ILE A 673 4.31 -0.82 15.55
CA ILE A 673 3.69 -0.91 16.89
C ILE A 673 2.16 -0.96 16.76
N ASP A 674 1.51 -1.68 17.67
CA ASP A 674 0.09 -2.05 17.66
C ASP A 674 -0.83 -0.97 18.27
N ASP A 675 -0.77 0.28 17.81
CA ASP A 675 -1.66 1.36 18.29
C ASP A 675 -2.38 2.09 17.13
N GLU A 676 -3.62 2.51 17.35
CA GLU A 676 -4.44 3.27 16.39
C GLU A 676 -3.84 4.65 16.09
N MET A 677 -3.21 5.29 17.08
CA MET A 677 -2.43 6.52 16.87
C MET A 677 -1.28 6.29 15.88
N GLN A 678 -0.66 5.10 15.93
CA GLN A 678 0.39 4.72 14.99
C GLN A 678 -0.18 4.41 13.60
N LYS A 679 -1.35 3.77 13.47
CA LYS A 679 -2.01 3.57 12.15
C LYS A 679 -2.37 4.88 11.45
N ALA A 680 -2.77 5.91 12.20
CA ALA A 680 -2.97 7.24 11.65
C ALA A 680 -1.63 7.84 11.16
N SER A 681 -0.57 7.70 11.95
CA SER A 681 0.80 8.10 11.58
C SER A 681 1.34 7.35 10.35
N GLU A 682 1.04 6.06 10.18
CA GLU A 682 1.39 5.28 8.99
C GLU A 682 0.71 5.82 7.71
N ARG A 683 -0.58 6.19 7.78
CA ARG A 683 -1.31 6.81 6.66
C ARG A 683 -0.78 8.20 6.32
N GLU A 684 -0.51 9.02 7.33
CA GLU A 684 0.11 10.34 7.17
C GLU A 684 1.51 10.21 6.52
N LEU A 685 2.29 9.22 6.95
CA LEU A 685 3.60 8.91 6.37
C LEU A 685 3.50 8.56 4.88
N CYS A 686 2.53 7.72 4.48
CA CYS A 686 2.28 7.42 3.06
C CYS A 686 2.00 8.69 2.23
N ALA A 687 1.12 9.58 2.69
CA ALA A 687 0.85 10.86 2.01
C ALA A 687 2.09 11.76 1.97
N ARG A 688 2.92 11.74 3.03
CA ARG A 688 4.14 12.54 3.14
C ARG A 688 5.25 12.04 2.19
N ILE A 689 5.40 10.73 2.02
CA ILE A 689 6.34 10.15 1.04
C ILE A 689 5.95 10.60 -0.38
N ILE A 690 4.66 10.63 -0.72
CA ILE A 690 4.19 11.19 -1.99
C ILE A 690 4.56 12.67 -2.11
N ALA A 691 4.28 13.48 -1.09
CA ALA A 691 4.59 14.92 -1.08
C ALA A 691 6.10 15.23 -1.19
N ASP A 692 6.96 14.38 -0.61
CA ASP A 692 8.41 14.48 -0.72
C ASP A 692 8.86 14.12 -2.16
N LEU A 693 8.30 13.07 -2.77
CA LEU A 693 8.63 12.67 -4.15
C LEU A 693 8.06 13.60 -5.24
N GLU A 694 6.96 14.32 -4.99
CA GLU A 694 6.47 15.43 -5.85
C GLU A 694 7.50 16.58 -5.97
N GLY A 695 8.39 16.72 -4.99
CA GLY A 695 9.49 17.70 -4.99
C GLY A 695 10.73 17.25 -5.77
N CYS A 696 10.81 15.99 -6.20
CA CYS A 696 12.00 15.43 -6.84
C CYS A 696 11.98 15.69 -8.36
N GLN A 697 12.85 16.61 -8.80
CA GLN A 697 13.06 16.99 -10.21
C GLN A 697 14.51 16.66 -10.63
N ALA A 698 14.72 16.37 -11.91
CA ALA A 698 15.92 15.74 -12.45
C ALA A 698 16.87 16.68 -13.20
#